data_AF-A0A498LEE2-F1
#
_entry.id   AF-A0A498LEE2-F1
#
_cell.length_a   1.000
_cell.length_b   1.000
_cell.length_c   1.000
_cell.angle_alpha   90.00
_cell.angle_beta   90.00
_cell.angle_gamma   90.00
#
_symmetry.space_group_name_H-M   'P 1'
#
loop_
_entity.id
_entity.type
_entity.pdbx_description
1 polymer ?
#
loop_
_entity_poly.entity_id
_entity_poly.type
_entity_poly.pdbx_seq_one_letter_code
_entity_poly.pdbx_strand_id
1 'polypeptide(L)'
;MTTAGGGWTLVASVHENNMYGKCTVGDRWSSQQGSDPNRPDGDGTWANTVTFGTAEASTSDDYKNPGYYDIAARDVSVWHVPNNNELEQWSATSLLRYHTENHFLTLYGGNLFSLFKKYPMRFGAGACLTDNGPAIPIVYDTGNLDFNTNLYGPYSRTMFTPGFIAFRVFNTERAALALCSGVKPTGCDPEHFCIGGGGHFPEAAPRQCGDFASFDWNGYVDQQDVPCIKTGDTKANFEDAALQGRIKYAARSCKELHEKYQVYDDGLYYLNSSRGVLYQTFCDMTTAGGGWTLVASVHENNMYGKCTVGDRWSSQQGSDPNRPDGDGTWSNTVTFGTAEASTSDDYKNPGYYDIAARDVSVWHVPNNNELEQWSATSLLRYHTENHFLTLYGGNLFNLFKKFPVRFGAGACLTDNGPAIPIVYDTGNVDFNTKLYGPNSRGGHFPEAAPRQCGDFAGFDWEGYGFVTLDQLSVTCSQESICAVKGSEVTLNCSYSNINIKTMFWFSKKQSTNWRKNNEPEDLTLDSDYSGRVKHQISSSSATLTISDVRERDSGEYQLMFIMNDGVKHLRSAAVSLTVTGRSALCLSYVNLHKVKIMNSRLSALILLLLIPGESYITRRGHFWSIKYCNFARICERSPEIQSLLT
;
A
#
# COMPACT_ATOMS: atom_id res chain seq x y z
N MET A 1 -17.10 23.72 -1.12
CA MET A 1 -17.06 25.11 -0.60
C MET A 1 -18.31 25.95 -0.90
N THR A 2 -19.46 25.38 -1.32
CA THR A 2 -20.62 26.17 -1.79
C THR A 2 -21.85 26.03 -0.90
N THR A 3 -22.28 24.79 -0.60
CA THR A 3 -23.46 24.49 0.20
C THR A 3 -23.47 25.22 1.54
N ALA A 4 -24.54 25.94 1.85
CA ALA A 4 -24.75 26.64 3.13
C ALA A 4 -23.57 27.51 3.62
N GLY A 5 -22.87 28.20 2.70
CA GLY A 5 -21.71 29.04 3.03
C GLY A 5 -20.36 28.32 3.01
N GLY A 6 -20.33 27.03 2.65
CA GLY A 6 -19.11 26.26 2.41
C GLY A 6 -18.55 25.56 3.66
N GLY A 7 -17.33 25.04 3.56
CA GLY A 7 -16.66 24.34 4.67
C GLY A 7 -16.98 22.84 4.85
N TRP A 8 -17.73 22.23 3.94
CA TRP A 8 -18.02 20.78 3.99
C TRP A 8 -16.82 19.94 3.53
N THR A 9 -16.38 19.01 4.37
CA THR A 9 -15.27 18.08 4.08
C THR A 9 -15.83 16.70 3.78
N LEU A 10 -15.51 16.13 2.62
CA LEU A 10 -15.83 14.74 2.31
C LEU A 10 -14.95 13.82 3.16
N VAL A 11 -15.56 13.00 4.00
CA VAL A 11 -14.85 12.09 4.90
C VAL A 11 -15.10 10.61 4.60
N ALA A 12 -16.22 10.29 3.95
CA ALA A 12 -16.57 8.93 3.58
C ALA A 12 -17.58 8.88 2.41
N SER A 13 -17.63 7.74 1.73
CA SER A 13 -18.64 7.33 0.77
C SER A 13 -18.98 5.86 1.01
N VAL A 14 -20.27 5.52 0.94
CA VAL A 14 -20.79 4.14 0.97
C VAL A 14 -21.23 3.80 -0.44
N HIS A 15 -20.57 2.83 -1.05
CA HIS A 15 -20.77 2.46 -2.44
C HIS A 15 -21.10 0.97 -2.55
N GLU A 16 -22.23 0.66 -3.19
CA GLU A 16 -22.62 -0.72 -3.48
C GLU A 16 -21.96 -1.18 -4.78
N ASN A 17 -21.02 -2.12 -4.69
CA ASN A 17 -20.28 -2.66 -5.83
C ASN A 17 -20.95 -3.88 -6.47
N ASN A 18 -21.77 -4.62 -5.72
CA ASN A 18 -22.47 -5.80 -6.21
C ASN A 18 -23.66 -6.15 -5.30
N MET A 19 -24.84 -5.63 -5.63
CA MET A 19 -26.07 -5.88 -4.84
C MET A 19 -26.40 -7.38 -4.66
N TYR A 20 -25.94 -8.27 -5.55
CA TYR A 20 -26.14 -9.72 -5.43
C TYR A 20 -25.08 -10.41 -4.55
N GLY A 21 -23.92 -9.78 -4.36
CA GLY A 21 -22.86 -10.22 -3.48
C GLY A 21 -23.22 -9.88 -2.05
N LYS A 22 -23.70 -10.87 -1.29
CA LYS A 22 -24.20 -10.60 0.06
C LYS A 22 -23.10 -10.67 1.12
N CYS A 23 -22.64 -9.52 1.60
CA CYS A 23 -21.53 -9.40 2.53
C CYS A 23 -20.24 -10.03 1.99
N THR A 24 -19.90 -9.63 0.77
CA THR A 24 -18.76 -10.08 -0.01
C THR A 24 -17.69 -8.98 -0.11
N VAL A 25 -16.64 -9.20 -0.89
CA VAL A 25 -15.59 -8.18 -1.10
C VAL A 25 -16.21 -6.89 -1.64
N GLY A 26 -15.87 -5.77 -1.02
CA GLY A 26 -16.46 -4.47 -1.32
C GLY A 26 -17.52 -4.03 -0.31
N ASP A 27 -18.13 -4.94 0.45
CA ASP A 27 -19.09 -4.61 1.50
C ASP A 27 -18.41 -4.12 2.80
N ARG A 28 -17.60 -3.05 2.69
CA ARG A 28 -16.74 -2.57 3.78
C ARG A 28 -17.52 -1.88 4.88
N TRP A 29 -18.72 -1.38 4.58
CA TRP A 29 -19.60 -0.72 5.55
C TRP A 29 -20.58 -1.67 6.23
N SER A 30 -20.47 -2.97 5.97
CA SER A 30 -21.18 -4.04 6.65
C SER A 30 -20.22 -5.17 7.05
N SER A 31 -20.01 -6.17 6.20
CA SER A 31 -19.11 -7.30 6.43
C SER A 31 -18.62 -7.85 5.10
N GLN A 32 -17.32 -8.05 4.95
CA GLN A 32 -16.76 -8.76 3.79
C GLN A 32 -16.56 -10.27 4.06
N GLN A 33 -17.17 -10.77 5.14
CA GLN A 33 -16.96 -12.12 5.66
C GLN A 33 -18.27 -12.93 5.70
N GLY A 34 -19.24 -12.53 4.88
CA GLY A 34 -20.61 -13.05 4.90
C GLY A 34 -21.41 -12.55 6.10
N SER A 35 -22.66 -13.02 6.16
CA SER A 35 -23.56 -12.83 7.31
C SER A 35 -23.27 -13.88 8.38
N ASP A 36 -22.53 -13.52 9.44
CA ASP A 36 -22.08 -14.46 10.48
C ASP A 36 -22.45 -13.94 11.89
N PRO A 37 -23.30 -14.67 12.65
CA PRO A 37 -23.66 -14.27 14.01
C PRO A 37 -22.47 -14.23 14.98
N ASN A 38 -21.37 -14.92 14.68
CA ASN A 38 -20.13 -14.88 15.47
C ASN A 38 -19.27 -13.65 15.15
N ARG A 39 -19.61 -12.90 14.09
CA ARG A 39 -19.01 -11.62 13.73
C ARG A 39 -20.06 -10.52 13.74
N PRO A 40 -20.72 -10.28 14.88
CA PRO A 40 -21.89 -9.41 14.93
C PRO A 40 -21.56 -7.94 14.61
N ASP A 41 -20.30 -7.53 14.71
CA ASP A 41 -19.83 -6.17 14.40
C ASP A 41 -19.45 -5.98 12.92
N GLY A 42 -19.41 -7.07 12.13
CA GLY A 42 -18.93 -7.05 10.75
C GLY A 42 -17.48 -6.61 10.64
N ASP A 43 -17.17 -5.80 9.62
CA ASP A 43 -15.84 -5.19 9.46
C ASP A 43 -15.58 -4.06 10.49
N GLY A 44 -16.63 -3.58 11.17
CA GLY A 44 -16.53 -2.57 12.24
C GLY A 44 -16.09 -1.18 11.76
N THR A 45 -16.16 -0.93 10.46
CA THR A 45 -15.60 0.25 9.78
C THR A 45 -16.16 1.58 10.28
N TRP A 46 -17.42 1.62 10.69
CA TRP A 46 -18.07 2.81 11.26
C TRP A 46 -17.40 3.31 12.56
N ALA A 47 -16.72 2.43 13.30
CA ALA A 47 -16.17 2.73 14.63
C ALA A 47 -14.68 2.31 14.77
N ASN A 48 -13.97 2.17 13.65
CA ASN A 48 -12.52 1.93 13.61
C ASN A 48 -11.79 3.05 12.85
N THR A 49 -10.46 3.00 12.82
CA THR A 49 -9.60 4.00 12.16
C THR A 49 -9.07 3.56 10.80
N VAL A 50 -9.54 2.42 10.27
CA VAL A 50 -9.17 1.95 8.93
C VAL A 50 -9.69 2.95 7.89
N THR A 51 -8.89 3.20 6.86
CA THR A 51 -9.16 4.12 5.75
C THR A 51 -8.96 3.40 4.42
N PHE A 52 -9.70 3.78 3.38
CA PHE A 52 -9.65 3.17 2.05
C PHE A 52 -10.21 4.13 1.00
N GLY A 53 -9.90 3.85 -0.27
CA GLY A 53 -10.34 4.64 -1.41
C GLY A 53 -9.70 6.03 -1.50
N THR A 54 -10.10 6.78 -2.52
CA THR A 54 -9.73 8.19 -2.72
C THR A 54 -10.98 9.03 -2.97
N ALA A 55 -10.88 10.34 -2.76
CA ALA A 55 -12.01 11.24 -3.02
C ALA A 55 -12.49 11.11 -4.47
N GLU A 56 -11.60 11.13 -5.47
CA GLU A 56 -11.99 10.98 -6.88
C GLU A 56 -12.76 9.68 -7.19
N ALA A 57 -12.45 8.58 -6.49
CA ALA A 57 -13.07 7.28 -6.71
C ALA A 57 -14.31 7.03 -5.84
N SER A 58 -14.80 8.01 -5.08
CA SER A 58 -15.90 7.82 -4.11
C SER A 58 -17.24 7.42 -4.71
N THR A 59 -17.42 7.55 -6.03
CA THR A 59 -18.60 7.07 -6.77
C THR A 59 -18.35 5.73 -7.48
N SER A 60 -17.14 5.18 -7.39
CA SER A 60 -16.74 3.92 -8.04
C SER A 60 -16.36 2.82 -7.06
N ASP A 61 -16.00 3.18 -5.83
CA ASP A 61 -15.77 2.27 -4.71
C ASP A 61 -15.96 3.05 -3.39
N ASP A 62 -15.94 2.34 -2.26
CA ASP A 62 -16.01 2.98 -0.95
C ASP A 62 -14.86 3.93 -0.70
N TYR A 63 -15.15 4.97 0.08
CA TYR A 63 -14.15 5.93 0.51
C TYR A 63 -14.25 6.17 2.00
N LYS A 64 -13.11 6.26 2.69
CA LYS A 64 -13.01 6.72 4.07
C LYS A 64 -11.61 7.27 4.31
N ASN A 65 -11.52 8.52 4.76
CA ASN A 65 -10.24 9.16 5.08
C ASN A 65 -10.09 9.47 6.58
N PRO A 66 -8.90 9.87 7.05
CA PRO A 66 -8.67 10.17 8.48
C PRO A 66 -9.59 11.26 9.05
N GLY A 67 -10.08 12.18 8.23
CA GLY A 67 -11.01 13.22 8.66
C GLY A 67 -12.32 12.66 9.24
N TYR A 68 -12.71 11.43 8.89
CA TYR A 68 -13.87 10.74 9.45
C TYR A 68 -13.83 10.61 10.98
N TYR A 69 -12.65 10.36 11.55
CA TYR A 69 -12.47 10.15 12.99
C TYR A 69 -11.70 11.29 13.68
N ASP A 70 -11.01 12.14 12.93
CA ASP A 70 -10.18 13.23 13.46
C ASP A 70 -10.92 14.59 13.54
N ILE A 71 -11.72 14.94 12.53
CA ILE A 71 -12.34 16.28 12.45
C ILE A 71 -13.37 16.45 13.56
N ALA A 72 -13.30 17.58 14.27
CA ALA A 72 -14.35 18.06 15.16
C ALA A 72 -15.37 18.89 14.37
N ALA A 73 -16.43 18.23 13.89
CA ALA A 73 -17.52 18.83 13.12
C ALA A 73 -18.76 19.13 13.99
N ARG A 74 -19.71 19.86 13.40
CA ARG A 74 -21.02 20.17 14.01
C ARG A 74 -22.17 19.45 13.32
N ASP A 75 -22.09 19.31 12.00
CA ASP A 75 -23.19 18.83 11.15
C ASP A 75 -22.68 17.84 10.09
N VAL A 76 -23.62 17.18 9.41
CA VAL A 76 -23.34 16.29 8.27
C VAL A 76 -24.02 16.80 7.01
N SER A 77 -23.40 16.58 5.85
CA SER A 77 -24.02 16.73 4.53
C SER A 77 -23.87 15.43 3.75
N VAL A 78 -24.92 15.05 3.02
CA VAL A 78 -24.99 13.77 2.28
C VAL A 78 -25.48 14.05 0.87
N TRP A 79 -24.76 13.49 -0.10
CA TRP A 79 -25.03 13.62 -1.53
C TRP A 79 -25.25 12.22 -2.11
N HIS A 80 -26.32 12.04 -2.87
CA HIS A 80 -26.64 10.82 -3.60
C HIS A 80 -26.18 11.01 -5.04
N VAL A 81 -24.99 10.51 -5.35
CA VAL A 81 -24.36 10.69 -6.67
C VAL A 81 -24.42 9.35 -7.40
N PRO A 82 -24.88 9.30 -8.67
CA PRO A 82 -24.88 8.04 -9.40
C PRO A 82 -23.46 7.48 -9.58
N ASN A 83 -23.33 6.15 -9.60
CA ASN A 83 -22.03 5.49 -9.66
C ASN A 83 -21.20 5.90 -10.89
N ASN A 84 -19.87 5.86 -10.76
CA ASN A 84 -18.87 6.15 -11.80
C ASN A 84 -18.94 7.57 -12.40
N ASN A 85 -19.62 8.51 -11.74
CA ASN A 85 -19.61 9.92 -12.14
C ASN A 85 -18.29 10.59 -11.75
N GLU A 86 -17.76 11.42 -12.64
CA GLU A 86 -16.54 12.20 -12.40
C GLU A 86 -16.76 13.28 -11.33
N LEU A 87 -15.71 13.57 -10.55
CA LEU A 87 -15.77 14.48 -9.39
C LEU A 87 -16.33 15.86 -9.74
N GLU A 88 -16.00 16.38 -10.91
CA GLU A 88 -16.46 17.68 -11.40
C GLU A 88 -17.98 17.71 -11.66
N GLN A 89 -18.59 16.55 -11.88
CA GLN A 89 -20.00 16.41 -12.20
C GLN A 89 -20.88 16.15 -10.98
N TRP A 90 -20.32 15.74 -9.84
CA TRP A 90 -21.08 15.29 -8.69
C TRP A 90 -22.15 16.27 -8.23
N SER A 91 -21.84 17.57 -8.13
CA SER A 91 -22.82 18.57 -7.69
C SER A 91 -23.97 18.73 -8.69
N ALA A 92 -23.71 18.50 -9.97
CA ALA A 92 -24.69 18.64 -11.05
C ALA A 92 -25.50 17.36 -11.30
N THR A 93 -24.91 16.18 -11.04
CA THR A 93 -25.53 14.87 -11.28
C THR A 93 -26.14 14.25 -10.02
N SER A 94 -25.91 14.85 -8.85
CA SER A 94 -26.54 14.40 -7.60
C SER A 94 -28.06 14.33 -7.72
N LEU A 95 -28.63 13.17 -7.39
CA LEU A 95 -30.07 12.94 -7.30
C LEU A 95 -30.67 13.68 -6.10
N LEU A 96 -29.96 13.65 -4.98
CA LEU A 96 -30.37 14.25 -3.72
C LEU A 96 -29.15 14.84 -3.01
N ARG A 97 -29.28 16.06 -2.49
CA ARG A 97 -28.28 16.67 -1.61
C ARG A 97 -28.98 17.33 -0.44
N TYR A 98 -28.47 17.09 0.76
CA TYR A 98 -29.01 17.70 1.96
C TYR A 98 -27.94 17.83 3.04
N HIS A 99 -28.25 18.60 4.09
CA HIS A 99 -27.41 18.75 5.27
C HIS A 99 -28.22 18.94 6.55
N THR A 100 -27.58 18.78 7.70
CA THR A 100 -28.13 19.16 9.01
C THR A 100 -27.64 20.56 9.39
N GLU A 101 -28.38 21.27 10.24
CA GLU A 101 -28.02 22.62 10.71
C GLU A 101 -28.14 22.81 12.23
N ASN A 102 -28.45 21.74 12.96
CA ASN A 102 -28.70 21.81 14.40
C ASN A 102 -27.46 21.48 15.25
N HIS A 103 -26.30 21.33 14.62
CA HIS A 103 -25.02 21.10 15.29
C HIS A 103 -24.96 19.83 16.15
N PHE A 104 -25.76 18.80 15.81
CA PHE A 104 -25.95 17.64 16.67
C PHE A 104 -24.66 16.87 16.98
N LEU A 105 -23.64 16.87 16.09
CA LEU A 105 -22.40 16.11 16.31
C LEU A 105 -21.66 16.56 17.57
N THR A 106 -21.84 17.81 18.00
CA THR A 106 -21.27 18.32 19.26
C THR A 106 -21.70 17.51 20.49
N LEU A 107 -22.90 16.91 20.46
CA LEU A 107 -23.43 16.05 21.52
C LEU A 107 -22.89 14.61 21.47
N TYR A 108 -22.20 14.25 20.38
CA TYR A 108 -21.76 12.89 20.07
C TYR A 108 -20.25 12.80 19.82
N GLY A 109 -19.46 13.76 20.32
CA GLY A 109 -18.00 13.73 20.23
C GLY A 109 -17.41 14.37 18.97
N GLY A 110 -18.23 15.04 18.17
CA GLY A 110 -17.80 15.89 17.05
C GLY A 110 -17.73 15.19 15.68
N ASN A 111 -17.88 13.87 15.60
CA ASN A 111 -17.87 13.15 14.33
C ASN A 111 -18.64 11.83 14.37
N LEU A 112 -18.80 11.20 13.21
CA LEU A 112 -19.53 9.93 13.07
C LEU A 112 -18.80 8.77 13.76
N PHE A 113 -17.46 8.74 13.75
CA PHE A 113 -16.69 7.75 14.50
C PHE A 113 -17.07 7.74 15.99
N SER A 114 -17.13 8.92 16.62
CA SER A 114 -17.50 9.08 18.03
C SER A 114 -18.97 8.73 18.26
N LEU A 115 -19.86 9.06 17.32
CA LEU A 115 -21.26 8.67 17.36
C LEU A 115 -21.40 7.14 17.34
N PHE A 116 -20.75 6.44 16.42
CA PHE A 116 -20.84 4.97 16.32
C PHE A 116 -20.05 4.24 17.42
N LYS A 117 -19.08 4.89 18.07
CA LYS A 117 -18.54 4.39 19.35
C LYS A 117 -19.58 4.42 20.47
N LYS A 118 -20.46 5.42 20.51
CA LYS A 118 -21.57 5.52 21.48
C LYS A 118 -22.76 4.63 21.10
N TYR A 119 -22.99 4.42 19.81
CA TYR A 119 -24.04 3.57 19.25
C TYR A 119 -23.41 2.45 18.42
N PRO A 120 -22.99 1.34 19.05
CA PRO A 120 -22.25 0.28 18.36
C PRO A 120 -23.05 -0.36 17.22
N MET A 121 -22.37 -0.57 16.09
CA MET A 121 -22.86 -1.31 14.93
C MET A 121 -22.72 -2.81 15.15
N ARG A 122 -23.65 -3.40 15.90
CA ARG A 122 -23.57 -4.79 16.35
C ARG A 122 -24.90 -5.51 16.28
N PHE A 123 -24.93 -6.67 15.63
CA PHE A 123 -26.09 -7.58 15.65
C PHE A 123 -26.46 -7.99 17.08
N GLY A 124 -27.74 -7.89 17.42
CA GLY A 124 -28.29 -8.28 18.72
C GLY A 124 -28.03 -7.29 19.86
N ALA A 125 -27.45 -6.10 19.57
CA ALA A 125 -27.14 -5.10 20.59
C ALA A 125 -28.35 -4.25 21.04
N GLY A 126 -29.49 -4.35 20.36
CA GLY A 126 -30.71 -3.63 20.68
C GLY A 126 -31.91 -4.18 19.92
N ALA A 127 -33.07 -3.54 20.11
CA ALA A 127 -34.33 -3.88 19.46
C ALA A 127 -34.85 -2.72 18.60
N CYS A 128 -35.65 -3.09 17.58
CA CYS A 128 -36.30 -2.16 16.68
C CYS A 128 -37.01 -1.01 17.42
N LEU A 129 -36.88 0.21 16.88
CA LEU A 129 -37.44 1.50 17.35
C LEU A 129 -36.98 1.96 18.73
N THR A 130 -36.97 1.06 19.72
CA THR A 130 -36.64 1.34 21.12
C THR A 130 -35.18 1.70 21.32
N ASP A 131 -34.26 0.99 20.66
CA ASP A 131 -32.82 1.22 20.77
C ASP A 131 -32.26 1.94 19.54
N ASN A 132 -33.09 2.54 18.69
CA ASN A 132 -32.59 3.32 17.57
C ASN A 132 -31.79 4.54 18.06
N GLY A 133 -30.74 4.89 17.32
CA GLY A 133 -29.97 6.10 17.57
C GLY A 133 -30.72 7.36 17.14
N PRO A 134 -30.02 8.52 17.13
CA PRO A 134 -30.66 9.79 16.85
C PRO A 134 -31.17 9.88 15.40
N ALA A 135 -32.31 10.54 15.22
CA ALA A 135 -32.83 10.97 13.92
C ALA A 135 -32.85 12.50 13.88
N ILE A 136 -32.16 13.08 12.91
CA ILE A 136 -31.85 14.51 12.83
C ILE A 136 -32.57 15.11 11.61
N PRO A 137 -33.30 16.23 11.75
CA PRO A 137 -33.94 16.87 10.60
C PRO A 137 -32.89 17.39 9.60
N ILE A 138 -33.23 17.35 8.31
CA ILE A 138 -32.35 17.78 7.22
C ILE A 138 -32.96 18.93 6.41
N VAL A 139 -32.10 19.73 5.80
CA VAL A 139 -32.42 20.78 4.83
C VAL A 139 -31.93 20.33 3.46
N TYR A 140 -32.79 20.37 2.43
CA TYR A 140 -32.43 19.95 1.09
C TYR A 140 -31.74 21.08 0.30
N ASP A 141 -30.59 20.75 -0.27
CA ASP A 141 -29.86 21.59 -1.24
C ASP A 141 -30.24 21.23 -2.68
N THR A 142 -30.61 19.97 -2.93
CA THR A 142 -31.09 19.45 -4.21
C THR A 142 -32.06 18.31 -3.96
N GLY A 143 -33.18 18.29 -4.69
CA GLY A 143 -34.33 17.44 -4.40
C GLY A 143 -35.25 18.07 -3.35
N ASN A 144 -36.24 17.29 -2.90
CA ASN A 144 -37.22 17.71 -1.90
C ASN A 144 -37.80 16.49 -1.17
N LEU A 145 -38.70 16.74 -0.23
CA LEU A 145 -39.34 15.70 0.60
C LEU A 145 -40.05 14.63 -0.25
N ASP A 146 -40.78 15.04 -1.28
CA ASP A 146 -41.51 14.12 -2.17
C ASP A 146 -40.53 13.28 -3.00
N PHE A 147 -39.50 13.89 -3.56
CA PHE A 147 -38.47 13.20 -4.32
C PHE A 147 -37.76 12.15 -3.45
N ASN A 148 -37.32 12.53 -2.26
CA ASN A 148 -36.68 11.63 -1.31
C ASN A 148 -37.60 10.45 -0.92
N THR A 149 -38.88 10.71 -0.66
CA THR A 149 -39.87 9.64 -0.41
C THR A 149 -39.96 8.68 -1.60
N ASN A 150 -39.90 9.22 -2.82
CA ASN A 150 -40.05 8.44 -4.04
C ASN A 150 -38.78 7.69 -4.47
N LEU A 151 -37.60 7.99 -3.91
CA LEU A 151 -36.38 7.21 -4.13
C LEU A 151 -36.51 5.77 -3.64
N TYR A 152 -37.30 5.57 -2.58
CA TYR A 152 -37.52 4.27 -1.96
C TYR A 152 -38.76 3.55 -2.52
N GLY A 153 -38.75 2.22 -2.39
CA GLY A 153 -39.85 1.35 -2.82
C GLY A 153 -41.19 1.68 -2.14
N PRO A 154 -42.33 1.41 -2.80
CA PRO A 154 -43.66 1.82 -2.33
C PRO A 154 -44.04 1.23 -0.97
N TYR A 155 -43.57 0.01 -0.66
CA TYR A 155 -43.78 -0.61 0.65
C TYR A 155 -43.02 0.13 1.76
N SER A 156 -41.74 0.42 1.55
CA SER A 156 -40.86 1.14 2.47
C SER A 156 -41.42 2.51 2.88
N ARG A 157 -42.10 3.22 1.96
CA ARG A 157 -42.71 4.53 2.21
C ARG A 157 -43.75 4.55 3.33
N THR A 158 -44.31 3.40 3.68
CA THR A 158 -45.26 3.27 4.80
C THR A 158 -44.57 3.15 6.16
N MET A 159 -43.25 2.96 6.18
CA MET A 159 -42.46 2.60 7.36
C MET A 159 -41.38 3.63 7.71
N PHE A 160 -41.44 4.82 7.13
CA PHE A 160 -40.58 5.93 7.51
C PHE A 160 -41.27 7.28 7.35
N THR A 161 -40.67 8.30 7.96
CA THR A 161 -40.97 9.72 7.71
C THR A 161 -39.79 10.37 6.98
N PRO A 162 -39.97 10.94 5.77
CA PRO A 162 -38.90 11.63 5.03
C PRO A 162 -38.49 12.96 5.70
N GLY A 163 -37.34 13.50 5.34
CA GLY A 163 -36.84 14.78 5.88
C GLY A 163 -35.97 14.67 7.13
N PHE A 164 -35.41 13.49 7.37
CA PHE A 164 -34.48 13.24 8.48
C PHE A 164 -33.25 12.46 7.99
N ILE A 165 -32.20 12.41 8.79
CA ILE A 165 -31.15 11.40 8.68
C ILE A 165 -31.07 10.66 10.02
N ALA A 166 -31.19 9.34 10.00
CA ALA A 166 -31.15 8.53 11.23
C ALA A 166 -29.90 7.66 11.29
N PHE A 167 -29.36 7.48 12.50
CA PHE A 167 -28.13 6.72 12.74
C PHE A 167 -28.41 5.53 13.66
N ARG A 168 -27.75 4.40 13.37
CA ARG A 168 -27.80 3.14 14.14
C ARG A 168 -29.24 2.73 14.48
N VAL A 169 -29.89 2.03 13.56
CA VAL A 169 -31.26 1.51 13.74
C VAL A 169 -31.25 -0.02 13.77
N PHE A 170 -32.28 -0.61 14.36
CA PHE A 170 -32.46 -2.06 14.38
C PHE A 170 -33.68 -2.49 13.59
N ASN A 171 -33.56 -3.60 12.88
CA ASN A 171 -34.71 -4.27 12.27
C ASN A 171 -35.41 -5.24 13.24
N THR A 172 -36.44 -5.93 12.76
CA THR A 172 -37.22 -6.93 13.51
C THR A 172 -36.34 -8.00 14.16
N GLU A 173 -35.33 -8.48 13.45
CA GLU A 173 -34.42 -9.54 13.90
C GLU A 173 -33.19 -9.03 14.64
N ARG A 174 -33.13 -7.73 14.96
CA ARG A 174 -32.01 -7.08 15.68
C ARG A 174 -30.71 -6.99 14.89
N ALA A 175 -30.78 -7.04 13.56
CA ALA A 175 -29.70 -6.57 12.70
C ALA A 175 -29.58 -5.05 12.83
N ALA A 176 -28.34 -4.56 12.93
CA ALA A 176 -28.06 -3.13 13.04
C ALA A 176 -27.80 -2.56 11.65
N LEU A 177 -28.47 -1.46 11.29
CA LEU A 177 -28.18 -0.66 10.10
C LEU A 177 -27.63 0.71 10.47
N ALA A 178 -26.63 1.18 9.73
CA ALA A 178 -25.81 2.32 10.15
C ALA A 178 -26.49 3.66 9.90
N LEU A 179 -27.04 3.84 8.70
CA LEU A 179 -27.51 5.14 8.23
C LEU A 179 -28.80 5.02 7.43
N CYS A 180 -29.86 5.68 7.90
CA CYS A 180 -31.08 5.88 7.11
C CYS A 180 -31.00 7.27 6.49
N SER A 181 -30.58 7.32 5.23
CA SER A 181 -30.36 8.57 4.54
C SER A 181 -31.71 9.20 4.13
N GLY A 182 -31.97 10.44 4.55
CA GLY A 182 -33.18 11.15 4.11
C GLY A 182 -34.47 10.72 4.81
N VAL A 183 -34.48 9.65 5.61
CA VAL A 183 -35.68 9.12 6.26
C VAL A 183 -35.44 8.76 7.73
N LYS A 184 -36.51 8.89 8.54
CA LYS A 184 -36.59 8.40 9.93
C LYS A 184 -37.48 7.16 9.96
N PRO A 185 -36.98 5.98 10.38
CA PRO A 185 -37.81 4.79 10.48
C PRO A 185 -38.98 4.96 11.47
N THR A 186 -40.14 4.45 11.09
CA THR A 186 -41.35 4.29 11.93
C THR A 186 -41.84 2.85 11.99
N GLY A 187 -41.25 1.95 11.19
CA GLY A 187 -41.43 0.49 11.23
C GLY A 187 -40.14 -0.27 11.52
N CYS A 188 -40.20 -1.60 11.40
CA CYS A 188 -39.11 -2.52 11.78
C CYS A 188 -38.38 -3.20 10.62
N ASP A 189 -38.60 -2.73 9.40
CA ASP A 189 -37.92 -3.26 8.20
C ASP A 189 -36.98 -2.21 7.56
N PRO A 190 -36.05 -1.57 8.33
CA PRO A 190 -35.13 -0.56 7.83
C PRO A 190 -34.12 -1.09 6.80
N GLU A 191 -33.93 -2.40 6.66
CA GLU A 191 -33.05 -3.02 5.66
C GLU A 191 -33.44 -2.73 4.20
N HIS A 192 -34.63 -2.17 3.97
CA HIS A 192 -35.11 -1.78 2.65
C HIS A 192 -34.90 -0.29 2.33
N PHE A 193 -34.35 0.51 3.27
CA PHE A 193 -34.15 1.95 3.08
C PHE A 193 -33.00 2.58 3.89
N CYS A 194 -32.31 1.80 4.73
CA CYS A 194 -31.10 2.19 5.43
C CYS A 194 -29.90 1.37 4.92
N ILE A 195 -28.71 1.95 5.00
CA ILE A 195 -27.45 1.42 4.46
C ILE A 195 -26.42 1.17 5.56
N GLY A 196 -25.40 0.38 5.23
CA GLY A 196 -24.38 -0.12 6.15
C GLY A 196 -24.97 -1.05 7.20
N GLY A 197 -24.11 -1.86 7.83
CA GLY A 197 -24.60 -2.90 8.72
C GLY A 197 -23.62 -3.32 9.82
N GLY A 198 -24.14 -4.08 10.77
CA GLY A 198 -23.33 -5.04 11.50
C GLY A 198 -22.99 -6.25 10.61
N GLY A 199 -22.43 -7.30 11.20
CA GLY A 199 -21.99 -8.47 10.41
C GLY A 199 -22.98 -9.62 10.32
N HIS A 200 -24.22 -9.45 10.81
CA HIS A 200 -25.23 -10.49 10.69
C HIS A 200 -26.64 -9.94 10.50
N PHE A 201 -27.29 -10.44 9.45
CA PHE A 201 -28.69 -10.23 9.10
C PHE A 201 -29.34 -11.61 8.96
N PRO A 202 -30.20 -12.03 9.92
CA PRO A 202 -30.68 -13.41 10.00
C PRO A 202 -31.89 -13.71 9.10
N GLU A 203 -32.73 -12.72 8.77
CA GLU A 203 -33.89 -12.98 7.91
C GLU A 203 -33.43 -13.32 6.49
N ALA A 204 -33.80 -14.52 6.03
CA ALA A 204 -33.38 -15.09 4.75
C ALA A 204 -31.87 -14.98 4.51
N ALA A 205 -31.05 -15.13 5.57
CA ALA A 205 -29.60 -14.97 5.49
C ALA A 205 -28.98 -15.78 4.33
N PRO A 206 -28.09 -15.17 3.52
CA PRO A 206 -27.46 -13.86 3.69
C PRO A 206 -28.16 -12.71 2.94
N ARG A 207 -29.40 -12.86 2.44
CA ARG A 207 -30.01 -11.96 1.45
C ARG A 207 -30.06 -10.47 1.79
N GLN A 208 -30.04 -10.12 3.08
CA GLN A 208 -30.07 -8.72 3.54
C GLN A 208 -28.69 -8.15 3.91
N CYS A 209 -27.65 -8.96 3.84
CA CYS A 209 -26.30 -8.57 4.22
C CYS A 209 -25.60 -7.90 3.03
N GLY A 210 -25.08 -6.70 3.23
CA GLY A 210 -24.34 -5.92 2.24
C GLY A 210 -24.41 -4.44 2.58
N ASP A 211 -23.67 -3.60 1.85
CA ASP A 211 -23.61 -2.17 2.13
C ASP A 211 -24.94 -1.47 1.85
N PHE A 212 -25.69 -1.88 0.83
CA PHE A 212 -27.08 -1.43 0.60
C PHE A 212 -28.14 -2.42 1.11
N ALA A 213 -27.73 -3.35 1.99
CA ALA A 213 -28.59 -4.31 2.66
C ALA A 213 -29.53 -5.08 1.71
N SER A 214 -30.84 -4.80 1.77
CA SER A 214 -31.87 -5.53 0.99
C SER A 214 -32.72 -4.62 0.11
N PHE A 215 -32.12 -3.58 -0.45
CA PHE A 215 -32.78 -2.70 -1.43
C PHE A 215 -33.30 -3.49 -2.65
N ASP A 216 -32.76 -4.69 -2.91
CA ASP A 216 -33.13 -5.63 -3.97
C ASP A 216 -34.11 -6.73 -3.53
N TRP A 217 -34.75 -6.62 -2.35
CA TRP A 217 -35.58 -7.69 -1.80
C TRP A 217 -36.61 -8.23 -2.79
N ASN A 218 -37.32 -7.33 -3.49
CA ASN A 218 -38.32 -7.65 -4.51
C ASN A 218 -37.74 -7.69 -5.95
N GLY A 219 -36.43 -7.86 -6.08
CA GLY A 219 -35.69 -7.81 -7.34
C GLY A 219 -34.96 -6.49 -7.54
N TYR A 220 -33.84 -6.56 -8.26
CA TYR A 220 -33.06 -5.40 -8.66
C TYR A 220 -33.82 -4.59 -9.71
N VAL A 221 -33.93 -3.28 -9.49
CA VAL A 221 -34.47 -2.33 -10.47
C VAL A 221 -33.40 -1.29 -10.72
N ASP A 222 -32.86 -1.26 -11.93
CA ASP A 222 -31.99 -0.17 -12.35
C ASP A 222 -32.86 1.09 -12.46
N GLN A 223 -32.64 2.09 -11.61
CA GLN A 223 -33.28 3.39 -11.74
C GLN A 223 -32.59 4.19 -12.87
N GLN A 224 -32.65 3.67 -14.09
CA GLN A 224 -32.42 4.48 -15.28
C GLN A 224 -33.68 5.33 -15.52
N ASP A 225 -33.46 6.63 -15.75
CA ASP A 225 -34.45 7.68 -16.02
C ASP A 225 -35.13 8.34 -14.80
N VAL A 226 -34.33 8.86 -13.86
CA VAL A 226 -34.78 9.94 -12.97
C VAL A 226 -34.33 11.30 -13.52
N PRO A 227 -35.24 12.22 -13.92
CA PRO A 227 -34.85 13.52 -14.46
C PRO A 227 -34.12 14.38 -13.42
N CYS A 228 -32.81 14.59 -13.60
CA CYS A 228 -32.04 15.50 -12.75
C CYS A 228 -32.52 16.95 -12.99
N ILE A 229 -32.97 17.66 -11.95
CA ILE A 229 -33.26 19.09 -12.04
C ILE A 229 -31.92 19.84 -12.05
N LYS A 230 -31.55 20.41 -13.19
CA LYS A 230 -30.34 21.23 -13.34
C LYS A 230 -30.50 22.55 -12.57
N THR A 231 -29.77 22.73 -11.47
CA THR A 231 -29.51 24.05 -10.89
C THR A 231 -28.17 24.57 -11.40
N GLY A 232 -28.17 25.79 -11.94
CA GLY A 232 -27.08 26.39 -12.71
C GLY A 232 -25.80 26.72 -11.93
N ASP A 233 -24.72 26.75 -12.70
CA ASP A 233 -23.33 27.06 -12.35
C ASP A 233 -23.12 28.33 -11.52
N THR A 234 -22.16 28.29 -10.61
CA THR A 234 -21.18 29.37 -10.44
C THR A 234 -19.81 28.79 -10.07
N LYS A 235 -18.82 29.02 -10.94
CA LYS A 235 -17.40 28.77 -10.68
C LYS A 235 -16.90 29.74 -9.60
N ALA A 236 -16.17 29.23 -8.62
CA ALA A 236 -15.38 30.04 -7.69
C ALA A 236 -13.92 29.58 -7.74
N ASN A 237 -13.03 30.56 -7.87
CA ASN A 237 -11.58 30.41 -7.98
C ASN A 237 -10.96 29.89 -6.67
N PHE A 238 -9.91 29.09 -6.82
CA PHE A 238 -9.02 28.62 -5.76
C PHE A 238 -7.98 29.69 -5.41
N GLU A 239 -7.74 29.87 -4.11
CA GLU A 239 -6.44 30.14 -3.47
C GLU A 239 -6.65 30.20 -1.94
N ASP A 240 -5.99 29.35 -1.16
CA ASP A 240 -4.78 29.72 -0.40
C ASP A 240 -4.35 28.62 0.62
N ALA A 241 -3.07 28.73 0.99
CA ALA A 241 -2.12 27.83 1.64
C ALA A 241 -2.51 27.08 2.93
N ALA A 242 -2.02 25.83 3.04
CA ALA A 242 -1.23 25.33 4.20
C ALA A 242 -0.90 23.83 4.06
N LEU A 243 0.26 23.45 3.52
CA LEU A 243 0.90 22.16 3.85
C LEU A 243 2.42 22.18 3.54
N GLN A 244 3.12 23.16 4.12
CA GLN A 244 4.57 23.32 3.96
C GLN A 244 5.33 22.23 4.73
N GLY A 245 6.13 21.46 4.00
CA GLY A 245 7.18 20.62 4.58
C GLY A 245 7.77 19.61 3.60
N ARG A 246 6.93 18.91 2.83
CA ARG A 246 7.36 17.90 1.83
C ARG A 246 6.57 17.89 0.51
N ILE A 247 5.63 18.83 0.35
CA ILE A 247 5.05 19.25 -0.94
C ILE A 247 5.90 20.41 -1.47
N LYS A 248 7.15 20.14 -1.85
CA LYS A 248 8.07 21.21 -2.27
C LYS A 248 7.72 21.76 -3.66
N TYR A 249 7.04 20.96 -4.48
CA TYR A 249 6.77 21.24 -5.89
C TYR A 249 5.32 20.88 -6.24
N ALA A 250 4.62 21.78 -6.91
CA ALA A 250 3.32 21.50 -7.52
C ALA A 250 3.55 20.86 -8.91
N ALA A 251 4.17 19.68 -8.93
CA ALA A 251 4.46 18.95 -10.16
C ALA A 251 3.40 17.90 -10.45
N ARG A 252 3.10 17.67 -11.73
CA ARG A 252 2.09 16.70 -12.18
C ARG A 252 2.66 15.35 -12.61
N SER A 253 3.97 15.30 -12.85
CA SER A 253 4.69 14.08 -13.24
C SER A 253 6.13 14.15 -12.72
N CYS A 254 6.78 12.99 -12.61
CA CYS A 254 8.21 12.93 -12.33
C CYS A 254 9.03 13.62 -13.43
N LYS A 255 8.56 13.61 -14.68
CA LYS A 255 9.17 14.36 -15.78
C LYS A 255 9.15 15.86 -15.54
N GLU A 256 8.05 16.42 -15.03
CA GLU A 256 8.01 17.83 -14.65
C GLU A 256 8.97 18.12 -13.48
N LEU A 257 9.04 17.24 -12.47
CA LEU A 257 10.03 17.35 -11.40
C LEU A 257 11.46 17.41 -11.94
N HIS A 258 11.77 16.54 -12.89
CA HIS A 258 13.09 16.43 -13.49
C HIS A 258 13.45 17.64 -14.36
N GLU A 259 12.59 18.02 -15.30
CA GLU A 259 12.89 19.07 -16.29
C GLU A 259 12.75 20.49 -15.73
N LYS A 260 11.68 20.75 -14.96
CA LYS A 260 11.34 22.10 -14.49
C LYS A 260 11.94 22.41 -13.13
N TYR A 261 11.95 21.43 -12.23
CA TYR A 261 12.41 21.62 -10.86
C TYR A 261 13.82 21.08 -10.60
N GLN A 262 14.46 20.50 -11.63
CA GLN A 262 15.83 19.98 -11.60
C GLN A 262 16.05 18.96 -10.48
N VAL A 263 15.07 18.06 -10.30
CA VAL A 263 15.10 16.97 -9.33
C VAL A 263 15.61 15.71 -10.03
N TYR A 264 16.75 15.19 -9.59
CA TYR A 264 17.46 14.09 -10.26
C TYR A 264 17.57 12.81 -9.42
N ASP A 265 17.14 12.84 -8.16
CA ASP A 265 17.23 11.69 -7.27
C ASP A 265 16.02 10.76 -7.46
N ASP A 266 16.26 9.46 -7.59
CA ASP A 266 15.22 8.44 -7.54
C ASP A 266 14.57 8.43 -6.15
N GLY A 267 13.27 8.12 -6.07
CA GLY A 267 12.59 7.99 -4.78
C GLY A 267 11.12 8.33 -4.81
N LEU A 268 10.53 8.46 -3.62
CA LEU A 268 9.12 8.80 -3.46
C LEU A 268 8.90 10.31 -3.51
N TYR A 269 7.93 10.73 -4.32
CA TYR A 269 7.51 12.11 -4.46
C TYR A 269 6.00 12.22 -4.37
N TYR A 270 5.52 13.40 -3.99
CA TYR A 270 4.11 13.75 -4.10
C TYR A 270 3.88 14.51 -5.41
N LEU A 271 2.91 14.06 -6.18
CA LEU A 271 2.48 14.68 -7.42
C LEU A 271 1.02 15.10 -7.32
N ASN A 272 0.63 16.05 -8.18
CA ASN A 272 -0.73 16.54 -8.26
C ASN A 272 -1.40 16.11 -9.58
N SER A 273 -2.60 15.55 -9.51
CA SER A 273 -3.41 15.28 -10.71
C SER A 273 -3.88 16.60 -11.35
N SER A 274 -4.41 16.56 -12.59
CA SER A 274 -5.09 17.74 -13.18
C SER A 274 -6.23 18.26 -12.30
N ARG A 275 -6.83 17.35 -11.54
CA ARG A 275 -7.99 17.58 -10.69
C ARG A 275 -7.62 18.02 -9.28
N GLY A 276 -6.33 18.19 -8.98
CA GLY A 276 -5.87 18.66 -7.68
C GLY A 276 -5.71 17.58 -6.62
N VAL A 277 -5.74 16.29 -6.99
CA VAL A 277 -5.44 15.19 -6.06
C VAL A 277 -3.93 15.07 -5.88
N LEU A 278 -3.51 15.24 -4.64
CA LEU A 278 -2.16 14.93 -4.21
C LEU A 278 -2.03 13.42 -3.96
N TYR A 279 -1.09 12.77 -4.62
CA TYR A 279 -0.79 11.36 -4.43
C TYR A 279 0.72 11.12 -4.37
N GLN A 280 1.13 10.11 -3.61
CA GLN A 280 2.53 9.69 -3.52
C GLN A 280 2.81 8.66 -4.62
N THR A 281 3.98 8.77 -5.26
CA THR A 281 4.47 7.81 -6.26
C THR A 281 5.99 7.72 -6.22
N PHE A 282 6.55 6.63 -6.75
CA PHE A 282 7.97 6.50 -7.02
C PHE A 282 8.33 7.14 -8.37
N CYS A 283 9.38 7.96 -8.36
CA CYS A 283 10.00 8.54 -9.55
C CYS A 283 11.34 7.86 -9.82
N ASP A 284 11.51 7.38 -11.05
CA ASP A 284 12.79 6.98 -11.61
C ASP A 284 13.33 8.13 -12.46
N MET A 285 14.31 8.84 -11.90
CA MET A 285 14.98 10.01 -12.43
C MET A 285 16.29 9.65 -13.13
N THR A 286 16.76 8.40 -13.04
CA THR A 286 18.06 8.00 -13.57
C THR A 286 17.99 7.27 -14.90
N THR A 287 16.92 6.51 -15.16
CA THR A 287 16.85 5.62 -16.33
C THR A 287 16.44 6.35 -17.59
N ALA A 288 17.18 6.14 -18.69
CA ALA A 288 16.87 6.68 -20.02
C ALA A 288 16.57 8.20 -20.03
N GLY A 289 17.29 8.98 -19.22
CA GLY A 289 17.10 10.43 -19.11
C GLY A 289 16.09 10.88 -18.05
N GLY A 290 15.50 9.95 -17.30
CA GLY A 290 14.72 10.21 -16.10
C GLY A 290 13.31 10.73 -16.33
N GLY A 291 12.59 10.96 -15.23
CA GLY A 291 11.23 11.48 -15.24
C GLY A 291 10.14 10.41 -15.39
N TRP A 292 10.49 9.13 -15.23
CA TRP A 292 9.53 8.03 -15.21
C TRP A 292 8.71 8.10 -13.93
N THR A 293 7.38 7.96 -14.06
CA THR A 293 6.44 7.99 -12.94
C THR A 293 5.85 6.61 -12.77
N LEU A 294 5.99 6.00 -11.58
CA LEU A 294 5.29 4.76 -11.27
C LEU A 294 3.79 5.04 -11.20
N VAL A 295 2.99 4.31 -11.97
CA VAL A 295 1.53 4.52 -12.00
C VAL A 295 0.74 3.29 -11.59
N ALA A 296 1.36 2.12 -11.71
CA ALA A 296 0.76 0.83 -11.42
C ALA A 296 1.82 -0.23 -11.06
N SER A 297 1.44 -1.21 -10.25
CA SER A 297 2.12 -2.49 -10.10
C SER A 297 1.09 -3.63 -10.08
N VAL A 298 1.50 -4.78 -10.62
CA VAL A 298 0.72 -6.01 -10.64
C VAL A 298 1.44 -7.01 -9.76
N HIS A 299 0.76 -7.56 -8.76
CA HIS A 299 1.30 -8.46 -7.77
C HIS A 299 0.34 -9.62 -7.54
N GLU A 300 0.79 -10.83 -7.86
CA GLU A 300 0.03 -12.05 -7.55
C GLU A 300 0.23 -12.47 -6.10
N ASN A 301 -0.82 -12.41 -5.30
CA ASN A 301 -0.80 -12.77 -3.89
C ASN A 301 -0.95 -14.28 -3.66
N ASN A 302 -1.62 -14.99 -4.56
CA ASN A 302 -1.80 -16.43 -4.47
C ASN A 302 -1.88 -17.06 -5.86
N MET A 303 -0.73 -17.51 -6.37
CA MET A 303 -0.62 -18.20 -7.68
C MET A 303 -1.63 -19.35 -7.89
N TYR A 304 -2.11 -20.00 -6.82
CA TYR A 304 -3.11 -21.08 -6.89
C TYR A 304 -4.55 -20.59 -6.68
N GLY A 305 -4.73 -19.42 -6.08
CA GLY A 305 -6.01 -18.75 -5.87
C GLY A 305 -6.41 -17.99 -7.13
N LYS A 306 -7.16 -18.63 -8.01
CA LYS A 306 -7.50 -18.08 -9.31
C LYS A 306 -8.69 -17.12 -9.23
N CYS A 307 -8.45 -15.85 -9.53
CA CYS A 307 -9.47 -14.79 -9.43
C CYS A 307 -10.10 -14.73 -8.03
N THR A 308 -9.23 -14.62 -7.04
CA THR A 308 -9.57 -14.52 -5.63
C THR A 308 -9.23 -13.14 -5.08
N VAL A 309 -9.56 -12.89 -3.82
CA VAL A 309 -9.26 -11.61 -3.17
C VAL A 309 -7.76 -11.30 -3.29
N GLY A 310 -7.44 -10.12 -3.84
CA GLY A 310 -6.07 -9.72 -4.18
C GLY A 310 -5.78 -9.71 -5.68
N ASP A 311 -6.58 -10.36 -6.53
CA ASP A 311 -6.46 -10.33 -7.99
C ASP A 311 -7.09 -9.06 -8.61
N ARG A 312 -6.55 -7.88 -8.28
CA ARG A 312 -7.21 -6.60 -8.61
C ARG A 312 -7.11 -6.23 -10.08
N TRP A 313 -6.15 -6.77 -10.82
CA TRP A 313 -5.99 -6.52 -12.26
C TRP A 313 -6.78 -7.49 -13.14
N SER A 314 -7.37 -8.53 -12.55
CA SER A 314 -8.24 -9.48 -13.23
C SER A 314 -9.65 -9.48 -12.61
N SER A 315 -9.93 -10.35 -11.64
CA SER A 315 -11.21 -10.41 -10.93
C SER A 315 -11.02 -10.94 -9.52
N GLN A 316 -11.51 -10.24 -8.52
CA GLN A 316 -11.51 -10.73 -7.14
C GLN A 316 -12.75 -11.56 -6.79
N GLN A 317 -13.67 -11.71 -7.75
CA GLN A 317 -15.00 -12.30 -7.57
C GLN A 317 -15.14 -13.64 -8.32
N GLY A 318 -14.02 -14.31 -8.55
CA GLY A 318 -13.97 -15.54 -9.34
C GLY A 318 -14.02 -15.30 -10.84
N SER A 319 -13.93 -16.41 -11.58
CA SER A 319 -14.11 -16.43 -13.03
C SER A 319 -15.60 -16.59 -13.34
N ASP A 320 -16.25 -15.49 -13.72
CA ASP A 320 -17.69 -15.45 -14.03
C ASP A 320 -17.93 -14.94 -15.46
N PRO A 321 -18.55 -15.73 -16.36
CA PRO A 321 -18.88 -15.28 -17.70
C PRO A 321 -19.85 -14.09 -17.74
N ASN A 322 -20.63 -13.86 -16.68
CA ASN A 322 -21.52 -12.70 -16.56
C ASN A 322 -20.76 -11.43 -16.13
N ARG A 323 -19.49 -11.55 -15.75
CA ARG A 323 -18.58 -10.42 -15.46
C ARG A 323 -17.39 -10.44 -16.43
N PRO A 324 -17.63 -10.23 -17.73
CA PRO A 324 -16.62 -10.43 -18.76
C PRO A 324 -15.45 -9.44 -18.65
N ASP A 325 -15.62 -8.31 -17.98
CA ASP A 325 -14.56 -7.31 -17.73
C ASP A 325 -13.80 -7.53 -16.41
N GLY A 326 -14.19 -8.55 -15.62
CA GLY A 326 -13.67 -8.76 -14.26
C GLY A 326 -13.94 -7.56 -13.35
N ASP A 327 -12.90 -7.07 -12.67
CA ASP A 327 -12.94 -5.83 -11.88
C ASP A 327 -12.79 -4.57 -12.77
N GLY A 328 -12.48 -4.71 -14.06
CA GLY A 328 -12.40 -3.61 -15.04
C GLY A 328 -11.23 -2.63 -14.81
N THR A 329 -10.28 -3.00 -13.95
CA THR A 329 -9.22 -2.12 -13.44
C THR A 329 -8.34 -1.50 -14.52
N TRP A 330 -8.13 -2.17 -15.66
CA TRP A 330 -7.30 -1.65 -16.75
C TRP A 330 -7.86 -0.37 -17.40
N SER A 331 -9.18 -0.19 -17.40
CA SER A 331 -9.88 0.85 -18.16
C SER A 331 -10.80 1.74 -17.31
N ASN A 332 -10.73 1.61 -15.98
CA ASN A 332 -11.43 2.46 -15.00
C ASN A 332 -10.45 3.40 -14.25
N THR A 333 -10.98 4.27 -13.39
CA THR A 333 -10.20 5.22 -12.57
C THR A 333 -10.00 4.75 -11.12
N VAL A 334 -10.26 3.48 -10.82
CA VAL A 334 -10.02 2.94 -9.47
C VAL A 334 -8.54 3.05 -9.14
N THR A 335 -8.23 3.35 -7.88
CA THR A 335 -6.86 3.45 -7.34
C THR A 335 -6.79 2.64 -6.06
N PHE A 336 -5.65 2.00 -5.81
CA PHE A 336 -5.44 1.12 -4.67
C PHE A 336 -3.95 0.97 -4.38
N GLY A 337 -3.63 0.42 -3.21
CA GLY A 337 -2.26 0.21 -2.76
C GLY A 337 -1.52 1.51 -2.43
N THR A 338 -0.24 1.36 -2.12
CA THR A 338 0.68 2.48 -1.88
C THR A 338 1.96 2.29 -2.70
N ALA A 339 2.64 3.39 -3.01
CA ALA A 339 3.87 3.35 -3.79
C ALA A 339 4.98 2.57 -3.08
N GLU A 340 5.03 2.53 -1.75
CA GLU A 340 6.04 1.76 -1.01
C GLU A 340 5.77 0.25 -1.03
N ALA A 341 4.50 -0.14 -1.13
CA ALA A 341 4.08 -1.54 -1.09
C ALA A 341 3.99 -2.19 -2.47
N SER A 342 4.43 -1.54 -3.56
CA SER A 342 4.18 -2.01 -4.93
C SER A 342 4.80 -3.36 -5.29
N THR A 343 5.75 -3.86 -4.50
CA THR A 343 6.34 -5.22 -4.63
C THR A 343 5.68 -6.26 -3.72
N SER A 344 4.74 -5.85 -2.88
CA SER A 344 4.10 -6.68 -1.85
C SER A 344 2.57 -6.75 -2.00
N ASP A 345 1.98 -5.82 -2.74
CA ASP A 345 0.56 -5.76 -3.08
C ASP A 345 0.39 -4.98 -4.39
N ASP A 346 -0.79 -5.10 -5.02
CA ASP A 346 -1.10 -4.30 -6.20
C ASP A 346 -1.15 -2.82 -5.89
N TYR A 347 -0.74 -2.03 -6.87
CA TYR A 347 -0.75 -0.58 -6.76
C TYR A 347 -1.31 0.03 -8.03
N LYS A 348 -2.12 1.08 -7.88
CA LYS A 348 -2.57 1.94 -8.97
C LYS A 348 -2.88 3.33 -8.43
N ASN A 349 -2.34 4.36 -9.07
CA ASN A 349 -2.53 5.75 -8.64
C ASN A 349 -3.16 6.63 -9.74
N PRO A 350 -3.55 7.88 -9.43
CA PRO A 350 -4.17 8.78 -10.41
C PRO A 350 -3.34 9.05 -11.67
N GLY A 351 -2.01 8.96 -11.57
CA GLY A 351 -1.12 9.14 -12.71
C GLY A 351 -1.38 8.15 -13.86
N TYR A 352 -1.95 6.97 -13.57
CA TYR A 352 -2.30 5.95 -14.58
C TYR A 352 -3.28 6.47 -15.65
N TYR A 353 -4.22 7.32 -15.24
CA TYR A 353 -5.24 7.89 -16.13
C TYR A 353 -5.09 9.40 -16.36
N ASP A 354 -4.33 10.10 -15.51
CA ASP A 354 -4.16 11.57 -15.57
C ASP A 354 -2.92 12.01 -16.36
N ILE A 355 -1.78 11.30 -16.21
CA ILE A 355 -0.52 11.75 -16.83
C ILE A 355 -0.58 11.50 -18.33
N ALA A 356 -0.32 12.55 -19.12
CA ALA A 356 -0.04 12.41 -20.54
C ALA A 356 1.41 11.92 -20.73
N ALA A 357 1.56 10.62 -20.96
CA ALA A 357 2.82 9.96 -21.23
C ALA A 357 3.00 9.68 -22.73
N ARG A 358 4.25 9.40 -23.11
CA ARG A 358 4.61 8.99 -24.47
C ARG A 358 4.97 7.50 -24.53
N ASP A 359 5.59 7.01 -23.47
CA ASP A 359 6.21 5.70 -23.40
C ASP A 359 5.94 5.04 -22.05
N VAL A 360 6.25 3.75 -21.96
CA VAL A 360 6.10 2.93 -20.75
C VAL A 360 7.44 2.34 -20.37
N SER A 361 7.76 2.34 -19.07
CA SER A 361 8.85 1.56 -18.47
C SER A 361 8.25 0.48 -17.56
N VAL A 362 8.84 -0.71 -17.58
CA VAL A 362 8.41 -1.87 -16.78
C VAL A 362 9.60 -2.45 -16.04
N TRP A 363 9.40 -2.69 -14.74
CA TRP A 363 10.39 -3.29 -13.86
C TRP A 363 9.83 -4.59 -13.28
N HIS A 364 10.56 -5.69 -13.45
CA HIS A 364 10.28 -6.97 -12.82
C HIS A 364 11.08 -7.07 -11.53
N VAL A 365 10.47 -6.65 -10.43
CA VAL A 365 11.09 -6.64 -9.09
C VAL A 365 10.64 -7.89 -8.33
N PRO A 366 11.53 -8.62 -7.62
CA PRO A 366 11.09 -9.74 -6.80
C PRO A 366 10.17 -9.28 -5.66
N ASN A 367 9.24 -10.14 -5.24
CA ASN A 367 8.24 -9.80 -4.23
C ASN A 367 8.86 -9.39 -2.89
N ASN A 368 8.17 -8.50 -2.17
CA ASN A 368 8.51 -8.01 -0.83
C ASN A 368 9.89 -7.33 -0.71
N ASN A 369 10.47 -6.86 -1.82
CA ASN A 369 11.68 -6.04 -1.75
C ASN A 369 11.38 -4.62 -1.28
N GLU A 370 12.25 -4.10 -0.42
CA GLU A 370 12.25 -2.71 0.03
C GLU A 370 12.57 -1.75 -1.14
N LEU A 371 11.98 -0.56 -1.11
CA LEU A 371 11.99 0.43 -2.20
C LEU A 371 13.42 0.82 -2.63
N GLU A 372 14.33 0.93 -1.66
CA GLU A 372 15.74 1.26 -1.89
C GLU A 372 16.49 0.18 -2.70
N GLN A 373 15.95 -1.04 -2.73
CA GLN A 373 16.56 -2.19 -3.39
C GLN A 373 15.97 -2.47 -4.78
N TRP A 374 14.88 -1.81 -5.18
CA TRP A 374 14.17 -2.16 -6.43
C TRP A 374 15.07 -2.06 -7.66
N SER A 375 15.81 -0.95 -7.81
CA SER A 375 16.72 -0.74 -8.94
C SER A 375 17.83 -1.80 -9.00
N ALA A 376 18.35 -2.23 -7.84
CA ALA A 376 19.45 -3.19 -7.73
C ALA A 376 19.01 -4.67 -7.83
N THR A 377 17.77 -4.98 -7.43
CA THR A 377 17.25 -6.35 -7.34
C THR A 377 16.33 -6.74 -8.50
N SER A 378 15.94 -5.77 -9.34
CA SER A 378 15.13 -6.02 -10.52
C SER A 378 15.77 -7.07 -11.43
N LEU A 379 15.00 -8.09 -11.78
CA LEU A 379 15.42 -9.19 -12.65
C LEU A 379 15.47 -8.75 -14.12
N LEU A 380 14.53 -7.88 -14.51
CA LEU A 380 14.36 -7.38 -15.87
C LEU A 380 13.81 -5.96 -15.80
N ARG A 381 14.41 -5.03 -16.55
CA ARG A 381 13.92 -3.66 -16.70
C ARG A 381 13.99 -3.27 -18.17
N TYR A 382 12.94 -2.66 -18.68
CA TYR A 382 12.90 -2.20 -20.05
C TYR A 382 11.92 -1.03 -20.21
N HIS A 383 12.06 -0.30 -21.32
CA HIS A 383 11.15 0.77 -21.69
C HIS A 383 10.88 0.80 -23.19
N THR A 384 9.86 1.56 -23.59
CA THR A 384 9.62 1.93 -25.00
C THR A 384 10.19 3.32 -25.28
N GLU A 385 10.55 3.61 -26.53
CA GLU A 385 11.08 4.91 -26.93
C GLU A 385 10.42 5.50 -28.19
N ASN A 386 9.38 4.83 -28.71
CA ASN A 386 8.73 5.22 -29.96
C ASN A 386 7.50 6.11 -29.76
N HIS A 387 7.24 6.57 -28.54
CA HIS A 387 6.17 7.51 -28.19
C HIS A 387 4.76 7.00 -28.50
N PHE A 388 4.55 5.68 -28.52
CA PHE A 388 3.32 5.07 -29.03
C PHE A 388 2.05 5.53 -28.31
N LEU A 389 2.12 5.87 -27.01
CA LEU A 389 0.94 6.28 -26.24
C LEU A 389 0.26 7.52 -26.82
N THR A 390 1.01 8.39 -27.52
CA THR A 390 0.44 9.56 -28.21
C THR A 390 -0.63 9.20 -29.25
N LEU A 391 -0.57 8.00 -29.83
CA LEU A 391 -1.55 7.48 -30.80
C LEU A 391 -2.78 6.84 -30.14
N TYR A 392 -2.72 6.61 -28.83
CA TYR A 392 -3.71 5.84 -28.06
C TYR A 392 -4.27 6.63 -26.86
N GLY A 393 -4.29 7.95 -26.96
CA GLY A 393 -4.90 8.83 -25.94
C GLY A 393 -3.97 9.20 -24.79
N GLY A 394 -2.67 8.91 -24.89
CA GLY A 394 -1.64 9.47 -24.03
C GLY A 394 -1.38 8.74 -22.71
N ASN A 395 -2.08 7.64 -22.40
CA ASN A 395 -1.82 6.82 -21.21
C ASN A 395 -2.42 5.42 -21.35
N LEU A 396 -2.11 4.54 -20.38
CA LEU A 396 -2.58 3.15 -20.37
C LEU A 396 -4.10 3.07 -20.22
N PHE A 397 -4.72 3.94 -19.43
CA PHE A 397 -6.17 4.00 -19.30
C PHE A 397 -6.88 4.19 -20.65
N ASN A 398 -6.45 5.17 -21.44
CA ASN A 398 -7.03 5.42 -22.76
C ASN A 398 -6.69 4.31 -23.77
N LEU A 399 -5.51 3.71 -23.66
CA LEU A 399 -5.13 2.54 -24.45
C LEU A 399 -6.11 1.37 -24.21
N PHE A 400 -6.35 1.02 -22.94
CA PHE A 400 -7.24 -0.08 -22.58
C PHE A 400 -8.73 0.25 -22.70
N LYS A 401 -9.12 1.54 -22.72
CA LYS A 401 -10.47 1.92 -23.19
C LYS A 401 -10.68 1.62 -24.67
N LYS A 402 -9.63 1.75 -25.49
CA LYS A 402 -9.67 1.44 -26.92
C LYS A 402 -9.52 -0.07 -27.20
N PHE A 403 -8.75 -0.76 -26.37
CA PHE A 403 -8.52 -2.21 -26.42
C PHE A 403 -8.91 -2.85 -25.07
N PRO A 404 -10.21 -3.01 -24.80
CA PRO A 404 -10.68 -3.50 -23.50
C PRO A 404 -10.24 -4.93 -23.22
N VAL A 405 -9.71 -5.15 -22.02
CA VAL A 405 -9.40 -6.48 -21.49
C VAL A 405 -10.71 -7.12 -21.02
N ARG A 406 -11.37 -7.85 -21.93
CA ARG A 406 -12.71 -8.42 -21.70
C ARG A 406 -12.84 -9.81 -22.34
N PHE A 407 -13.52 -10.73 -21.66
CA PHE A 407 -13.89 -12.04 -22.21
C PHE A 407 -14.81 -11.89 -23.44
N GLY A 408 -14.45 -12.58 -24.53
CA GLY A 408 -15.23 -12.56 -25.78
C GLY A 408 -15.10 -11.28 -26.60
N ALA A 409 -14.10 -10.43 -26.34
CA ALA A 409 -13.91 -9.16 -27.06
C ALA A 409 -13.45 -9.31 -28.52
N GLY A 410 -12.82 -10.44 -28.88
CA GLY A 410 -12.28 -10.65 -30.23
C GLY A 410 -11.69 -12.04 -30.43
N ALA A 411 -11.10 -12.27 -31.61
CA ALA A 411 -10.42 -13.50 -31.97
C ALA A 411 -8.89 -13.40 -31.79
N CYS A 412 -8.29 -14.56 -31.48
CA CYS A 412 -6.86 -14.67 -31.23
C CYS A 412 -6.02 -14.22 -32.44
N LEU A 413 -4.96 -13.46 -32.19
CA LEU A 413 -4.03 -12.86 -33.18
C LEU A 413 -4.62 -11.77 -34.08
N THR A 414 -5.92 -11.77 -34.34
CA THR A 414 -6.56 -10.77 -35.21
C THR A 414 -6.88 -9.48 -34.48
N ASP A 415 -7.37 -9.59 -33.25
CA ASP A 415 -7.92 -8.46 -32.49
C ASP A 415 -7.01 -8.05 -31.31
N ASN A 416 -5.75 -8.50 -31.35
CA ASN A 416 -4.76 -8.12 -30.35
C ASN A 416 -4.46 -6.61 -30.42
N GLY A 417 -4.18 -6.02 -29.25
CA GLY A 417 -3.67 -4.66 -29.15
C GLY A 417 -2.29 -4.47 -29.80
N PRO A 418 -1.78 -3.23 -29.82
CA PRO A 418 -0.49 -2.92 -30.46
C PRO A 418 0.69 -3.62 -29.76
N ALA A 419 1.61 -4.16 -30.56
CA ALA A 419 2.90 -4.68 -30.08
C ALA A 419 3.99 -3.63 -30.29
N ILE A 420 4.65 -3.22 -29.20
CA ILE A 420 5.62 -2.11 -29.20
C ILE A 420 7.03 -2.65 -28.90
N PRO A 421 8.06 -2.29 -29.70
CA PRO A 421 9.42 -2.71 -29.41
C PRO A 421 9.93 -2.07 -28.10
N ILE A 422 10.75 -2.84 -27.38
CA ILE A 422 11.32 -2.44 -26.09
C ILE A 422 12.85 -2.33 -26.15
N VAL A 423 13.41 -1.48 -25.30
CA VAL A 423 14.84 -1.33 -25.03
C VAL A 423 15.11 -1.83 -23.62
N TYR A 424 16.09 -2.73 -23.46
CA TYR A 424 16.44 -3.30 -22.15
C TYR A 424 17.37 -2.37 -21.36
N ASP A 425 16.95 -2.00 -20.15
CA ASP A 425 17.76 -1.29 -19.15
C ASP A 425 18.51 -2.27 -18.25
N THR A 426 17.92 -3.43 -17.97
CA THR A 426 18.52 -4.54 -17.21
C THR A 426 17.99 -5.85 -17.76
N GLY A 427 18.87 -6.82 -18.02
CA GLY A 427 18.53 -8.06 -18.72
C GLY A 427 18.79 -7.95 -20.22
N ASN A 428 18.27 -8.91 -20.99
CA ASN A 428 18.39 -8.96 -22.45
C ASN A 428 17.32 -9.85 -23.07
N VAL A 429 17.28 -9.93 -24.40
CA VAL A 429 16.33 -10.76 -25.16
C VAL A 429 16.36 -12.23 -24.73
N ASP A 430 17.55 -12.81 -24.55
CA ASP A 430 17.69 -14.21 -24.16
C ASP A 430 17.15 -14.46 -22.74
N PHE A 431 17.41 -13.54 -21.81
CA PHE A 431 16.88 -13.60 -20.45
C PHE A 431 15.35 -13.47 -20.44
N ASN A 432 14.79 -12.50 -21.16
CA ASN A 432 13.35 -12.31 -21.25
C ASN A 432 12.66 -13.53 -21.87
N THR A 433 13.24 -14.10 -22.93
CA THR A 433 12.77 -15.37 -23.53
C THR A 433 12.80 -16.49 -22.51
N LYS A 434 13.80 -16.50 -21.62
CA LYS A 434 13.99 -17.53 -20.61
C LYS A 434 13.16 -17.36 -19.34
N LEU A 435 12.61 -16.17 -19.11
CA LEU A 435 11.89 -15.80 -17.90
C LEU A 435 10.60 -16.61 -17.72
N TYR A 436 9.90 -16.86 -18.84
CA TYR A 436 8.64 -17.62 -18.87
C TYR A 436 8.89 -19.11 -19.13
N GLY A 437 8.04 -19.99 -18.60
CA GLY A 437 8.20 -21.45 -18.69
C GLY A 437 8.37 -21.97 -20.14
N PRO A 438 9.03 -23.11 -20.36
CA PRO A 438 9.35 -23.62 -21.71
C PRO A 438 8.10 -23.86 -22.59
N ASN A 439 6.94 -24.14 -21.99
CA ASN A 439 5.69 -24.37 -22.71
C ASN A 439 5.04 -23.08 -23.25
N SER A 440 5.35 -21.89 -22.70
CA SER A 440 4.93 -20.63 -23.33
C SER A 440 5.68 -20.34 -24.64
N ARG A 441 6.72 -21.13 -24.95
CA ARG A 441 7.58 -20.97 -26.14
C ARG A 441 7.19 -21.89 -27.31
N GLY A 442 6.17 -22.74 -27.14
CA GLY A 442 5.72 -23.64 -28.20
C GLY A 442 4.47 -24.45 -27.87
N GLY A 443 3.28 -23.89 -28.12
CA GLY A 443 2.06 -24.68 -28.38
C GLY A 443 0.89 -24.51 -27.41
N HIS A 444 -0.31 -24.69 -27.97
CA HIS A 444 -1.66 -24.49 -27.42
C HIS A 444 -1.95 -25.31 -26.13
N PHE A 445 -2.60 -24.67 -25.17
CA PHE A 445 -3.00 -25.24 -23.87
C PHE A 445 -4.40 -25.87 -23.93
N PRO A 446 -4.65 -27.01 -23.28
CA PRO A 446 -6.01 -27.52 -23.06
C PRO A 446 -6.84 -26.56 -22.20
N GLU A 447 -8.07 -26.25 -22.64
CA GLU A 447 -9.02 -25.39 -21.93
C GLU A 447 -9.44 -25.99 -20.57
N ALA A 448 -8.87 -25.49 -19.48
CA ALA A 448 -9.41 -25.68 -18.13
C ALA A 448 -9.67 -24.30 -17.50
N ALA A 449 -10.94 -23.89 -17.55
CA ALA A 449 -11.43 -22.53 -17.25
C ALA A 449 -10.98 -21.90 -15.91
N PRO A 450 -10.78 -22.61 -14.78
CA PRO A 450 -10.36 -21.92 -13.55
C PRO A 450 -8.92 -21.43 -13.59
N ARG A 451 -8.02 -22.03 -14.38
CA ARG A 451 -6.56 -21.78 -14.27
C ARG A 451 -6.06 -20.55 -15.03
N GLN A 452 -6.92 -19.95 -15.85
CA GLN A 452 -6.59 -18.79 -16.71
C GLN A 452 -7.04 -17.46 -16.10
N CYS A 453 -7.41 -17.45 -14.83
CA CYS A 453 -7.92 -16.28 -14.12
C CYS A 453 -6.98 -15.94 -12.96
N GLY A 454 -6.61 -14.67 -12.82
CA GLY A 454 -5.65 -14.16 -11.83
C GLY A 454 -4.78 -13.08 -12.45
N ASP A 455 -4.10 -12.30 -11.62
CA ASP A 455 -3.28 -11.19 -12.10
C ASP A 455 -2.08 -11.68 -12.91
N PHE A 456 -1.60 -12.89 -12.57
CA PHE A 456 -0.62 -13.65 -13.36
C PHE A 456 -1.30 -14.88 -14.00
N ALA A 457 -2.32 -14.62 -14.83
CA ALA A 457 -3.15 -15.64 -15.49
C ALA A 457 -2.34 -16.72 -16.23
N GLY A 458 -2.55 -17.99 -15.86
CA GLY A 458 -1.95 -19.15 -16.52
C GLY A 458 -0.45 -19.39 -16.25
N PHE A 459 0.19 -18.59 -15.39
CA PHE A 459 1.62 -18.72 -15.09
C PHE A 459 1.97 -19.96 -14.27
N ASP A 460 1.00 -20.63 -13.64
CA ASP A 460 1.16 -21.87 -12.84
C ASP A 460 0.92 -23.16 -13.64
N TRP A 461 0.70 -23.06 -14.96
CA TRP A 461 0.39 -24.21 -15.80
C TRP A 461 1.50 -25.28 -15.73
N GLU A 462 1.11 -26.51 -15.35
CA GLU A 462 1.98 -27.70 -15.25
C GLU A 462 3.12 -27.66 -14.22
N GLY A 463 3.00 -26.88 -13.15
CA GLY A 463 4.00 -26.91 -12.06
C GLY A 463 5.35 -26.28 -12.43
N TYR A 464 5.42 -25.62 -13.58
CA TYR A 464 6.53 -24.77 -14.01
C TYR A 464 6.13 -23.30 -13.82
N GLY A 465 5.83 -22.93 -12.58
CA GLY A 465 5.50 -21.56 -12.17
C GLY A 465 6.75 -20.69 -12.18
N PHE A 466 6.90 -19.82 -13.18
CA PHE A 466 8.20 -19.24 -13.55
C PHE A 466 9.28 -20.34 -13.73
N VAL A 467 10.42 -20.02 -14.36
CA VAL A 467 11.62 -20.69 -13.83
C VAL A 467 11.75 -20.08 -12.43
N THR A 468 11.33 -20.79 -11.37
CA THR A 468 11.91 -20.54 -10.06
C THR A 468 13.39 -20.64 -10.29
N LEU A 469 14.06 -19.49 -10.44
CA LEU A 469 15.51 -19.39 -10.31
C LEU A 469 15.76 -20.09 -8.99
N ASP A 470 16.27 -21.33 -9.05
CA ASP A 470 16.54 -22.17 -7.90
C ASP A 470 17.10 -21.26 -6.82
N GLN A 471 16.32 -21.04 -5.76
CA GLN A 471 16.62 -20.01 -4.78
C GLN A 471 17.98 -20.34 -4.18
N LEU A 472 18.99 -19.58 -4.58
CA LEU A 472 20.29 -19.60 -3.94
C LEU A 472 20.10 -18.96 -2.57
N SER A 473 19.83 -19.79 -1.56
CA SER A 473 19.80 -19.37 -0.16
C SER A 473 21.24 -19.25 0.31
N VAL A 474 21.63 -18.08 0.80
CA VAL A 474 22.96 -17.82 1.35
C VAL A 474 22.82 -17.47 2.83
N THR A 475 23.54 -18.16 3.69
CA THR A 475 23.55 -17.94 5.14
C THR A 475 24.98 -17.75 5.60
N CYS A 476 25.27 -16.61 6.21
CA CYS A 476 26.58 -16.34 6.79
C CYS A 476 26.62 -16.69 8.27
N SER A 477 27.74 -17.24 8.73
CA SER A 477 27.94 -17.64 10.13
C SER A 477 27.87 -16.46 11.11
N GLN A 478 28.22 -15.26 10.65
CA GLN A 478 28.21 -14.02 11.44
C GLN A 478 27.76 -12.85 10.53
N GLU A 479 26.83 -12.02 11.00
CA GLU A 479 26.39 -10.81 10.29
C GLU A 479 27.35 -9.62 10.54
N SER A 480 27.95 -9.55 11.73
CA SER A 480 28.92 -8.52 12.11
C SER A 480 30.12 -9.13 12.82
N ILE A 481 31.32 -8.67 12.46
CA ILE A 481 32.59 -9.11 13.03
C ILE A 481 33.39 -7.90 13.47
N CYS A 482 33.88 -7.90 14.70
CA CYS A 482 34.83 -6.91 15.18
C CYS A 482 36.22 -7.54 15.29
N ALA A 483 37.22 -6.91 14.69
CA ALA A 483 38.60 -7.37 14.68
C ALA A 483 39.57 -6.29 15.20
N VAL A 484 40.72 -6.70 15.72
CA VAL A 484 41.75 -5.78 16.18
C VAL A 484 42.77 -5.59 15.06
N LYS A 485 43.24 -4.37 14.85
CA LYS A 485 44.25 -4.07 13.84
C LYS A 485 45.44 -5.04 13.94
N GLY A 486 45.83 -5.63 12.81
CA GLY A 486 46.91 -6.62 12.70
C GLY A 486 46.49 -8.08 12.96
N SER A 487 45.22 -8.34 13.34
CA SER A 487 44.71 -9.70 13.48
C SER A 487 44.34 -10.34 12.15
N GLU A 488 43.97 -11.62 12.19
CA GLU A 488 43.35 -12.34 11.07
C GLU A 488 41.85 -12.48 11.33
N VAL A 489 41.03 -12.30 10.30
CA VAL A 489 39.57 -12.47 10.37
C VAL A 489 39.08 -13.41 9.28
N THR A 490 38.09 -14.23 9.61
CA THR A 490 37.50 -15.20 8.69
C THR A 490 35.99 -14.97 8.59
N LEU A 491 35.50 -14.73 7.38
CA LEU A 491 34.10 -14.62 7.04
C LEU A 491 33.69 -15.93 6.37
N ASN A 492 32.61 -16.56 6.83
CA ASN A 492 32.17 -17.84 6.28
C ASN A 492 30.66 -17.81 6.01
N CYS A 493 30.27 -18.15 4.78
CA CYS A 493 28.88 -18.29 4.36
C CYS A 493 28.64 -19.63 3.66
N SER A 494 27.49 -20.24 3.93
CA SER A 494 26.98 -21.45 3.30
C SER A 494 25.85 -21.14 2.32
N TYR A 495 25.69 -21.94 1.28
CA TYR A 495 24.61 -21.77 0.29
C TYR A 495 24.07 -23.09 -0.29
N SER A 496 22.81 -23.06 -0.74
CA SER A 496 22.19 -24.18 -1.46
C SER A 496 22.78 -24.32 -2.86
N ASN A 497 23.39 -25.47 -3.13
CA ASN A 497 24.16 -25.71 -4.36
C ASN A 497 23.31 -26.34 -5.47
N ILE A 498 23.07 -25.61 -6.57
CA ILE A 498 22.50 -26.29 -7.75
C ILE A 498 23.07 -25.85 -9.12
N ASN A 499 23.59 -24.62 -9.34
CA ASN A 499 23.98 -24.17 -10.70
C ASN A 499 25.10 -23.09 -10.80
N ILE A 500 26.01 -23.02 -9.83
CA ILE A 500 27.06 -21.97 -9.79
C ILE A 500 28.27 -22.36 -10.67
N LYS A 501 28.72 -21.46 -11.56
CA LYS A 501 29.94 -21.59 -12.36
C LYS A 501 31.18 -21.10 -11.61
N THR A 502 31.08 -19.92 -11.00
CA THR A 502 32.14 -19.33 -10.19
C THR A 502 31.55 -18.30 -9.22
N MET A 503 32.30 -17.90 -8.20
CA MET A 503 31.92 -16.84 -7.28
C MET A 503 33.15 -16.11 -6.77
N PHE A 504 32.94 -14.91 -6.24
CA PHE A 504 33.99 -14.14 -5.60
C PHE A 504 33.44 -13.22 -4.51
N TRP A 505 34.32 -12.82 -3.60
CA TRP A 505 34.02 -11.82 -2.58
C TRP A 505 34.31 -10.43 -3.11
N PHE A 506 33.47 -9.46 -2.79
CA PHE A 506 33.71 -8.05 -3.09
C PHE A 506 33.28 -7.15 -1.93
N SER A 507 33.75 -5.91 -1.95
CA SER A 507 33.32 -4.87 -1.02
C SER A 507 32.96 -3.61 -1.81
N LYS A 508 31.73 -3.10 -1.64
CA LYS A 508 31.25 -1.90 -2.36
C LYS A 508 32.10 -0.66 -2.08
N LYS A 509 32.75 -0.60 -0.91
CA LYS A 509 33.71 0.45 -0.56
C LYS A 509 34.87 0.56 -1.56
N GLN A 510 35.21 -0.53 -2.25
CA GLN A 510 36.26 -0.58 -3.26
C GLN A 510 35.77 -0.29 -4.68
N SER A 511 34.54 0.22 -4.84
CA SER A 511 33.97 0.47 -6.18
C SER A 511 34.78 1.43 -7.04
N THR A 512 35.57 2.32 -6.43
CA THR A 512 36.46 3.25 -7.15
C THR A 512 37.68 2.55 -7.77
N ASN A 513 38.02 1.36 -7.30
CA ASN A 513 39.17 0.58 -7.78
C ASN A 513 38.77 -0.42 -8.88
N TRP A 514 37.48 -0.60 -9.14
CA TRP A 514 36.99 -1.55 -10.14
C TRP A 514 37.25 -1.04 -11.56
N ARG A 515 37.62 -1.94 -12.47
CA ARG A 515 37.94 -1.59 -13.87
C ARG A 515 36.75 -1.00 -14.64
N LYS A 516 35.54 -1.34 -14.23
CA LYS A 516 34.29 -0.86 -14.82
C LYS A 516 33.41 -0.29 -13.72
N ASN A 517 32.83 0.88 -13.98
CA ASN A 517 31.89 1.50 -13.04
C ASN A 517 30.71 0.57 -12.76
N ASN A 518 30.37 0.42 -11.48
CA ASN A 518 29.25 -0.39 -11.00
C ASN A 518 29.29 -1.89 -11.34
N GLU A 519 30.43 -2.44 -11.77
CA GLU A 519 30.62 -3.90 -11.86
C GLU A 519 31.53 -4.38 -10.72
N PRO A 520 30.99 -5.13 -9.74
CA PRO A 520 31.80 -5.70 -8.66
C PRO A 520 32.93 -6.58 -9.19
N GLU A 521 34.13 -6.38 -8.63
CA GLU A 521 35.33 -7.14 -8.94
C GLU A 521 35.80 -7.94 -7.72
N ASP A 522 36.49 -9.05 -7.99
CA ASP A 522 37.04 -9.92 -6.96
C ASP A 522 38.05 -9.15 -6.09
N LEU A 523 37.84 -9.19 -4.78
CA LEU A 523 38.68 -8.52 -3.79
C LEU A 523 40.16 -8.91 -3.88
N THR A 524 40.47 -10.12 -4.39
CA THR A 524 41.86 -10.57 -4.59
C THR A 524 42.60 -9.80 -5.70
N LEU A 525 41.86 -9.13 -6.59
CA LEU A 525 42.43 -8.29 -7.64
C LEU A 525 42.73 -6.87 -7.15
N ASP A 526 42.22 -6.50 -5.97
CA ASP A 526 42.47 -5.19 -5.39
C ASP A 526 43.89 -5.14 -4.79
N SER A 527 44.67 -4.16 -5.24
CA SER A 527 46.05 -3.93 -4.79
C SER A 527 46.17 -3.73 -3.29
N ASP A 528 45.16 -3.15 -2.62
CA ASP A 528 45.19 -2.93 -1.17
C ASP A 528 45.08 -4.24 -0.38
N TYR A 529 44.50 -5.29 -0.98
CA TYR A 529 44.28 -6.61 -0.37
C TYR A 529 45.29 -7.67 -0.84
N SER A 530 46.19 -7.29 -1.76
CA SER A 530 47.22 -8.17 -2.31
C SER A 530 48.06 -8.83 -1.22
N GLY A 531 48.18 -10.16 -1.27
CA GLY A 531 48.95 -10.97 -0.31
C GLY A 531 48.32 -11.13 1.08
N ARG A 532 47.21 -10.43 1.37
CA ARG A 532 46.52 -10.47 2.67
C ARG A 532 45.22 -11.26 2.64
N VAL A 533 44.62 -11.42 1.47
CA VAL A 533 43.34 -12.10 1.29
C VAL A 533 43.53 -13.51 0.78
N LYS A 534 42.83 -14.46 1.40
CA LYS A 534 42.68 -15.84 0.93
C LYS A 534 41.21 -16.18 0.90
N HIS A 535 40.68 -16.61 -0.24
CA HIS A 535 39.34 -17.20 -0.29
C HIS A 535 39.44 -18.72 -0.42
N GLN A 536 38.49 -19.42 0.20
CA GLN A 536 38.28 -20.86 0.02
C GLN A 536 36.83 -21.05 -0.37
N ILE A 537 36.61 -21.51 -1.61
CA ILE A 537 35.27 -21.69 -2.17
C ILE A 537 35.07 -23.18 -2.40
N SER A 538 33.94 -23.69 -1.93
CA SER A 538 33.50 -25.08 -2.11
C SER A 538 32.17 -25.12 -2.85
N SER A 539 31.62 -26.32 -3.03
CA SER A 539 30.31 -26.49 -3.65
C SER A 539 29.16 -25.92 -2.80
N SER A 540 29.30 -25.77 -1.49
CA SER A 540 28.23 -25.33 -0.59
C SER A 540 28.64 -24.27 0.45
N SER A 541 29.89 -23.81 0.41
CA SER A 541 30.39 -22.78 1.32
C SER A 541 31.48 -21.93 0.69
N ALA A 542 31.52 -20.66 1.07
CA ALA A 542 32.57 -19.72 0.71
C ALA A 542 33.12 -19.05 1.96
N THR A 543 34.44 -19.07 2.08
CA THR A 543 35.18 -18.49 3.19
C THR A 543 36.14 -17.43 2.67
N LEU A 544 36.17 -16.26 3.29
CA LEU A 544 37.13 -15.19 3.06
C LEU A 544 37.97 -14.99 4.31
N THR A 545 39.29 -15.09 4.18
CA THR A 545 40.25 -14.80 5.26
C THR A 545 41.05 -13.56 4.89
N ILE A 546 41.10 -12.60 5.81
CA ILE A 546 41.90 -11.37 5.67
C ILE A 546 42.92 -11.34 6.81
N SER A 547 44.20 -11.43 6.48
CA SER A 547 45.32 -11.31 7.43
C SER A 547 45.80 -9.85 7.52
N ASP A 548 46.43 -9.47 8.64
CA ASP A 548 46.89 -8.09 8.88
C ASP A 548 45.76 -7.06 8.63
N VAL A 549 44.61 -7.23 9.30
CA VAL A 549 43.45 -6.35 9.10
C VAL A 549 43.76 -4.91 9.55
N ARG A 550 43.28 -3.94 8.77
CA ARG A 550 43.52 -2.50 8.98
C ARG A 550 42.20 -1.78 9.23
N GLU A 551 42.22 -0.65 9.92
CA GLU A 551 41.00 0.15 10.16
C GLU A 551 40.27 0.51 8.86
N ARG A 552 41.04 0.75 7.78
CA ARG A 552 40.50 0.98 6.43
C ARG A 552 39.82 -0.22 5.79
N ASP A 553 40.09 -1.44 6.25
CA ASP A 553 39.43 -2.66 5.77
C ASP A 553 38.02 -2.81 6.38
N SER A 554 37.61 -1.90 7.28
CA SER A 554 36.25 -1.87 7.80
C SER A 554 35.24 -1.54 6.70
N GLY A 555 34.16 -2.30 6.62
CA GLY A 555 33.13 -2.18 5.61
C GLY A 555 32.33 -3.47 5.45
N GLU A 556 31.41 -3.46 4.50
CA GLU A 556 30.59 -4.62 4.17
C GLU A 556 31.23 -5.47 3.07
N TYR A 557 31.14 -6.79 3.26
CA TYR A 557 31.65 -7.80 2.34
C TYR A 557 30.51 -8.70 1.88
N GLN A 558 30.44 -8.93 0.58
CA GLN A 558 29.35 -9.66 -0.08
C GLN A 558 29.90 -10.68 -1.07
N LEU A 559 29.09 -11.69 -1.38
CA LEU A 559 29.36 -12.70 -2.39
C LEU A 559 28.67 -12.35 -3.71
N MET A 560 29.43 -12.44 -4.80
CA MET A 560 28.91 -12.39 -6.16
C MET A 560 28.89 -13.80 -6.75
N PHE A 561 27.73 -14.24 -7.26
CA PHE A 561 27.58 -15.55 -7.89
C PHE A 561 27.52 -15.39 -9.41
N ILE A 562 28.30 -16.18 -10.14
CA ILE A 562 28.22 -16.31 -11.60
C ILE A 562 27.70 -17.71 -11.90
N MET A 563 26.54 -17.79 -12.54
CA MET A 563 25.89 -19.07 -12.86
C MET A 563 26.46 -19.68 -14.15
N ASN A 564 26.11 -20.95 -14.43
CA ASN A 564 26.57 -21.67 -15.63
C ASN A 564 26.18 -20.98 -16.95
N ASP A 565 25.10 -20.21 -16.95
CA ASP A 565 24.64 -19.40 -18.08
C ASP A 565 25.37 -18.03 -18.21
N GLY A 566 26.29 -17.72 -17.29
CA GLY A 566 27.07 -16.48 -17.27
C GLY A 566 26.40 -15.30 -16.56
N VAL A 567 25.19 -15.49 -16.02
CA VAL A 567 24.45 -14.43 -15.30
C VAL A 567 25.07 -14.21 -13.91
N LYS A 568 25.24 -12.93 -13.54
CA LYS A 568 25.71 -12.49 -12.22
C LYS A 568 24.51 -12.29 -11.29
N HIS A 569 24.49 -12.91 -10.11
CA HIS A 569 23.48 -12.69 -9.08
C HIS A 569 24.09 -12.09 -7.81
N LEU A 570 23.42 -11.05 -7.31
CA LEU A 570 23.64 -10.47 -6.00
C LEU A 570 22.52 -10.93 -5.05
N ARG A 571 22.88 -11.49 -3.89
CA ARG A 571 21.91 -11.90 -2.86
C ARG A 571 22.32 -11.37 -1.48
N SER A 572 21.31 -11.22 -0.61
CA SER A 572 21.22 -10.31 0.54
C SER A 572 22.11 -10.58 1.76
N ALA A 573 23.01 -11.56 1.72
CA ALA A 573 23.88 -11.85 2.86
C ALA A 573 25.16 -11.03 2.78
N ALA A 574 25.23 -9.95 3.58
CA ALA A 574 26.42 -9.14 3.77
C ALA A 574 27.02 -9.40 5.16
N VAL A 575 28.35 -9.39 5.24
CA VAL A 575 29.08 -9.47 6.50
C VAL A 575 29.76 -8.13 6.76
N SER A 576 29.41 -7.48 7.86
CA SER A 576 29.99 -6.20 8.26
C SER A 576 31.25 -6.42 9.11
N LEU A 577 32.39 -5.94 8.65
CA LEU A 577 33.66 -5.98 9.38
C LEU A 577 33.97 -4.61 9.97
N THR A 578 34.25 -4.56 11.27
CA THR A 578 34.77 -3.37 11.96
C THR A 578 36.14 -3.66 12.54
N VAL A 579 37.16 -2.93 12.12
CA VAL A 579 38.53 -3.08 12.61
C VAL A 579 38.90 -1.91 13.51
N THR A 580 39.40 -2.18 14.71
CA THR A 580 39.76 -1.14 15.69
C THR A 580 41.20 -1.32 16.22
N GLY A 581 41.87 -0.21 16.56
CA GLY A 581 43.16 -0.24 17.24
C GLY A 581 43.14 -0.55 18.74
N ARG A 582 41.97 -0.77 19.37
CA ARG A 582 41.84 -1.01 20.83
C ARG A 582 40.90 -2.18 21.12
N SER A 583 41.42 -3.24 21.74
CA SER A 583 40.70 -4.49 22.05
C SER A 583 39.42 -4.31 22.89
N ALA A 584 39.35 -3.27 23.73
CA ALA A 584 38.19 -2.99 24.58
C ALA A 584 36.91 -2.62 23.80
N LEU A 585 37.04 -2.09 22.57
CA LEU A 585 35.89 -1.68 21.74
C LEU A 585 35.16 -2.87 21.09
N CYS A 586 35.85 -3.99 20.85
CA CYS A 586 35.17 -5.19 20.34
C CYS A 586 34.29 -5.85 21.42
N LEU A 587 34.66 -5.79 22.70
CA LEU A 587 33.86 -6.33 23.80
C LEU A 587 32.54 -5.56 24.02
N SER A 588 32.51 -4.24 23.75
CA SER A 588 31.24 -3.49 23.75
C SER A 588 30.32 -3.89 22.59
N TYR A 589 30.88 -4.21 21.42
CA TYR A 589 30.12 -4.56 20.22
C TYR A 589 29.38 -5.90 20.36
N VAL A 590 30.03 -6.91 20.95
CA VAL A 590 29.43 -8.23 21.21
C VAL A 590 28.27 -8.13 22.22
N ASN A 591 28.33 -7.20 23.16
CA ASN A 591 27.29 -7.01 24.18
C ASN A 591 26.05 -6.24 23.66
N LEU A 592 26.22 -5.31 22.71
CA LEU A 592 25.11 -4.57 22.10
C LEU A 592 24.20 -5.46 21.23
N HIS A 593 24.77 -6.43 20.50
CA HIS A 593 23.97 -7.33 19.65
C HIS A 593 23.09 -8.33 20.42
N LYS A 594 23.38 -8.62 21.70
CA LYS A 594 22.53 -9.49 22.53
C LYS A 594 21.32 -8.79 23.15
N VAL A 595 21.17 -7.48 22.95
CA VAL A 595 20.01 -6.71 23.43
C VAL A 595 19.10 -6.40 22.25
N LYS A 596 18.21 -7.34 21.90
CA LYS A 596 17.08 -7.11 21.00
C LYS A 596 15.79 -7.15 21.83
N ILE A 597 14.88 -6.19 21.57
CA ILE A 597 13.52 -5.96 22.14
C ILE A 597 13.57 -4.99 23.35
N MET A 598 12.89 -3.82 23.44
CA MET A 598 11.47 -3.52 23.23
C MET A 598 11.22 -1.99 23.30
N ASN A 599 10.03 -1.56 22.89
CA ASN A 599 9.53 -0.21 22.62
C ASN A 599 9.84 0.96 23.59
N SER A 600 9.64 2.16 23.02
CA SER A 600 9.80 3.52 23.56
C SER A 600 9.44 3.75 25.04
N ARG A 601 10.27 4.56 25.72
CA ARG A 601 10.08 5.24 27.04
C ARG A 601 10.89 4.76 28.26
N LEU A 602 12.03 4.08 28.08
CA LEU A 602 13.04 3.93 29.16
C LEU A 602 14.47 4.02 28.60
N SER A 603 14.97 5.23 28.29
CA SER A 603 16.32 5.40 27.73
C SER A 603 17.25 6.36 28.49
N ALA A 604 16.92 6.76 29.72
CA ALA A 604 17.81 7.62 30.52
C ALA A 604 18.44 6.91 31.74
N LEU A 605 17.76 5.93 32.36
CA LEU A 605 18.26 5.28 33.58
C LEU A 605 19.20 4.08 33.33
N ILE A 606 19.10 3.42 32.17
CA ILE A 606 19.93 2.24 31.86
C ILE A 606 21.34 2.64 31.38
N LEU A 607 21.50 3.85 30.84
CA LEU A 607 22.81 4.36 30.40
C LEU A 607 23.78 4.64 31.57
N LEU A 608 23.27 4.79 32.80
CA LEU A 608 24.06 5.06 34.01
C LEU A 608 24.54 3.79 34.76
N LEU A 609 24.08 2.60 34.37
CA LEU A 609 24.40 1.33 35.05
C LEU A 609 25.43 0.45 34.32
N LEU A 610 26.00 0.90 33.20
CA LEU A 610 26.95 0.14 32.36
C LEU A 610 28.38 0.69 32.36
N ILE A 611 28.84 1.25 33.49
CA ILE A 611 30.27 1.53 33.70
C ILE A 611 30.83 0.41 34.60
N PRO A 612 31.83 -0.39 34.16
CA PRO A 612 32.39 -1.43 35.00
C PRO A 612 33.27 -0.79 36.07
N GLY A 613 32.82 -0.82 37.33
CA GLY A 613 33.62 -0.50 38.50
C GLY A 613 33.59 -1.67 39.48
N GLU A 614 34.75 -2.27 39.76
CA GLU A 614 34.87 -3.28 40.81
C GLU A 614 34.44 -2.69 42.15
N SER A 615 33.45 -3.31 42.79
CA SER A 615 32.97 -2.94 44.12
C SER A 615 33.33 -4.05 45.10
N TYR A 616 34.15 -3.73 46.09
CA TYR A 616 34.44 -4.63 47.20
C TYR A 616 33.59 -4.25 48.41
N ILE A 617 32.72 -5.17 48.80
CA ILE A 617 31.95 -5.12 50.04
C ILE A 617 32.86 -5.62 51.17
N THR A 618 33.09 -4.83 52.21
CA THR A 618 33.71 -5.32 53.44
C THR A 618 32.75 -5.18 54.62
N ARG A 619 32.55 -6.30 55.34
CA ARG A 619 31.65 -6.40 56.49
C ARG A 619 32.44 -6.17 57.78
N ARG A 620 32.03 -5.18 58.58
CA ARG A 620 32.36 -5.09 60.02
C ARG A 620 31.08 -4.82 60.81
N GLY A 621 30.55 -5.86 61.45
CA GLY A 621 29.35 -5.76 62.29
C GLY A 621 28.04 -5.53 61.50
N HIS A 622 27.10 -4.80 62.10
CA HIS A 622 25.71 -4.64 61.63
C HIS A 622 25.46 -3.42 60.71
N PHE A 623 26.49 -2.79 60.13
CA PHE A 623 26.32 -1.67 59.18
C PHE A 623 27.08 -1.88 57.87
N TRP A 624 26.48 -1.46 56.76
CA TRP A 624 27.06 -1.48 55.41
C TRP A 624 27.53 -0.08 55.01
N SER A 625 28.71 0.04 54.41
CA SER A 625 29.26 1.31 53.89
C SER A 625 29.91 1.07 52.52
N ILE A 626 29.58 1.91 51.53
CA ILE A 626 30.19 1.92 50.19
C ILE A 626 31.16 3.12 50.13
N LYS A 627 32.43 2.86 49.81
CA LYS A 627 33.43 3.91 49.50
C LYS A 627 33.89 3.76 48.05
N TYR A 628 33.75 4.83 47.26
CA TYR A 628 34.36 4.96 45.94
C TYR A 628 35.72 5.65 46.09
N CYS A 629 36.79 5.05 45.55
CA CYS A 629 38.13 5.61 45.55
C CYS A 629 38.54 5.97 44.12
N ASN A 630 38.51 7.25 43.77
CA ASN A 630 39.13 7.78 42.54
C ASN A 630 40.65 7.88 42.75
N PHE A 631 41.45 7.32 41.84
CA PHE A 631 42.87 7.67 41.72
C PHE A 631 43.03 8.85 40.76
N ALA A 632 43.52 9.97 41.32
CA ALA A 632 43.94 11.20 40.65
C ALA A 632 45.17 10.97 39.73
N ARG A 633 45.68 11.85 38.84
CA ARG A 633 46.01 13.30 38.91
C ARG A 633 46.77 13.62 37.56
N ILE A 634 46.54 14.69 36.78
CA ILE A 634 47.23 16.00 36.80
C ILE A 634 46.74 16.90 35.62
N CYS A 635 46.49 18.18 35.96
CA CYS A 635 46.38 19.47 35.24
C CYS A 635 46.92 19.60 33.77
N GLU A 636 46.45 20.50 32.89
CA GLU A 636 46.31 21.97 33.03
C GLU A 636 45.26 22.65 32.10
N ARG A 637 44.58 23.67 32.68
CA ARG A 637 44.14 25.00 32.18
C ARG A 637 43.44 25.17 30.80
N SER A 638 42.19 25.63 30.84
CA SER A 638 41.80 26.99 30.39
C SER A 638 40.35 27.34 30.86
N PRO A 639 40.03 28.61 31.22
CA PRO A 639 38.85 29.00 31.97
C PRO A 639 37.78 29.65 31.08
N GLU A 640 36.63 29.01 30.84
CA GLU A 640 35.56 29.69 30.10
C GLU A 640 34.12 29.24 30.38
N ILE A 641 33.84 28.39 31.36
CA ILE A 641 32.46 27.99 31.65
C ILE A 641 32.22 27.95 33.16
N GLN A 642 32.10 29.14 33.76
CA GLN A 642 31.61 29.29 35.13
C GLN A 642 30.69 30.52 35.25
N SER A 643 29.62 30.58 34.44
CA SER A 643 28.53 31.55 34.67
C SER A 643 27.12 31.07 34.26
N LEU A 644 26.85 29.76 34.26
CA LEU A 644 25.52 29.26 33.86
C LEU A 644 24.85 28.26 34.82
N LEU A 645 25.27 28.22 36.09
CA LEU A 645 24.53 27.50 37.13
C LEU A 645 24.64 28.23 38.49
N THR A 646 23.87 29.32 38.62
CA THR A 646 23.18 29.69 39.87
C THR A 646 21.70 29.66 39.60
#